data_AF-A0A2A5ART3-F1
#
_entry.id   AF-A0A2A5ART3-F1
#
_cell.length_a   1.000
_cell.length_b   1.000
_cell.length_c   1.000
_cell.angle_alpha   90.00
_cell.angle_beta   90.00
_cell.angle_gamma   90.00
#
_symmetry.space_group_name_H-M   'P 1'
#
loop_
_entity.id
_entity.type
_entity.pdbx_description
1 polymer ?
#
loop_
_entity_poly.entity_id
_entity_poly.type
_entity_poly.pdbx_seq_one_letter_code
_entity_poly.pdbx_strand_id
1 'polypeptide(L)'
;MNTFRWVHFTDFHWGAMSQDQYWPSIKRALREDLARLHTILGGKPWDAVFFTGDLTNRGTKKEFLALNQRLKELQAIFAEFGSTPDLFVVPGNHDLVRPSKAVREKAAYKALVANGLNDSSIRDGMFAKAKSNEYFKIVNNAFKHYQDWHKKDFYFQSPEIKEGKMPGDFSYSFEKGRNKIGIVGINTAFLQLEGGDQKGRLSVDRRQWIAACQEDYAAWYDNHDLSIVLTHHPVDWLDEEGRETFSEMTPTGNVALHLCGHMHTNRAENLQVGGASGVRRVIQASSLFSHESYEEHRGSQVETKTDRRHGYSVGMIEFEEGQAKIRHWPREGVKKQDSAFSFERDRFFHLEDDDGVSSSVMGLKGKPPKTNTDSSSESEPESEAEGETGYIADSESVNEAPQQRTTFATSIKEKVTEILKEPNAEPLLNALNKQLKIKRRESLSYAKGDVFDVLVDEPILNTLVLIREATESYLNASLSHDEKIINWEAAVDVVCWLLLLVVDEDEALRLSKQFINKSSALQIELPVSTEGGVQIISSRVGQSAVSLDYNTEKKAIIYQGQMESLSEDGFTTGDTLYAITKLIWTISYPEQKEADIPRDFSQNDYAKLNARIKYRKDLRQSHYISLPINETGQHPITRELSTQLLGKDYLPDLKIFYYGVLQSGNLFVFGDGPDGTGTEHDLLERIEGFLELKLKLVKDETNA
;
A
#
# COMPACT_ATOMS: atom_id res chain seq x y z
N MET A 1 -14.01 -25.71 24.55
CA MET A 1 -13.36 -25.65 23.22
C MET A 1 -12.72 -24.28 23.08
N ASN A 2 -11.43 -24.22 22.73
CA ASN A 2 -10.60 -23.01 22.79
C ASN A 2 -10.36 -22.40 21.39
N THR A 3 -11.34 -22.52 20.48
CA THR A 3 -11.18 -22.12 19.07
C THR A 3 -12.35 -21.24 18.66
N PHE A 4 -12.05 -20.06 18.14
CA PHE A 4 -13.02 -19.13 17.54
C PHE A 4 -12.97 -19.25 16.02
N ARG A 5 -14.11 -19.53 15.37
CA ARG A 5 -14.21 -19.68 13.91
C ARG A 5 -15.14 -18.63 13.32
N TRP A 6 -14.73 -17.99 12.23
CA TRP A 6 -15.56 -17.00 11.56
C TRP A 6 -15.60 -17.17 10.05
N VAL A 7 -16.65 -16.62 9.46
CA VAL A 7 -16.75 -16.37 8.03
C VAL A 7 -16.75 -14.87 7.79
N HIS A 8 -16.00 -14.40 6.81
CA HIS A 8 -15.87 -12.99 6.47
C HIS A 8 -16.35 -12.76 5.03
N PHE A 9 -17.45 -12.02 4.95
CA PHE A 9 -18.06 -11.54 3.72
C PHE A 9 -17.88 -10.03 3.59
N THR A 10 -17.94 -9.55 2.35
CA THR A 10 -17.91 -8.13 2.01
C THR A 10 -18.53 -7.93 0.64
N ASP A 11 -18.95 -6.71 0.32
CA ASP A 11 -19.32 -6.31 -1.04
C ASP A 11 -20.35 -7.27 -1.66
N PHE A 12 -21.52 -7.35 -1.05
CA PHE A 12 -22.64 -8.11 -1.58
C PHE A 12 -23.39 -7.34 -2.67
N HIS A 13 -23.39 -6.01 -2.57
CA HIS A 13 -24.02 -5.09 -3.51
C HIS A 13 -25.47 -5.47 -3.81
N TRP A 14 -26.23 -5.94 -2.81
CA TRP A 14 -27.56 -6.50 -3.06
C TRP A 14 -28.50 -5.43 -3.63
N GLY A 15 -29.14 -5.74 -4.75
CA GLY A 15 -29.97 -4.81 -5.52
C GLY A 15 -29.36 -4.36 -6.85
N ALA A 16 -28.18 -4.86 -7.21
CA ALA A 16 -27.60 -4.67 -8.54
C ALA A 16 -28.42 -5.43 -9.62
N MET A 17 -28.32 -4.99 -10.88
CA MET A 17 -29.10 -5.58 -11.97
C MET A 17 -28.79 -7.07 -12.15
N SER A 18 -29.83 -7.88 -12.38
CA SER A 18 -29.75 -9.32 -12.66
C SER A 18 -29.18 -10.21 -11.53
N GLN A 19 -28.88 -9.66 -10.35
CA GLN A 19 -28.36 -10.43 -9.21
C GLN A 19 -29.25 -11.62 -8.83
N ASP A 20 -30.57 -11.43 -8.81
CA ASP A 20 -31.55 -12.47 -8.51
C ASP A 20 -31.41 -13.72 -9.41
N GLN A 21 -30.93 -13.55 -10.66
CA GLN A 21 -30.78 -14.65 -11.61
C GLN A 21 -29.54 -15.50 -11.32
N TYR A 22 -28.46 -14.89 -10.82
CA TYR A 22 -27.19 -15.58 -10.54
C TYR A 22 -27.09 -16.08 -9.10
N TRP A 23 -27.78 -15.43 -8.16
CA TRP A 23 -27.74 -15.76 -6.74
C TRP A 23 -28.00 -17.24 -6.43
N PRO A 24 -28.96 -17.95 -7.06
CA PRO A 24 -29.16 -19.38 -6.79
C PRO A 24 -27.91 -20.24 -7.01
N SER A 25 -27.15 -19.97 -8.08
CA SER A 25 -25.92 -20.70 -8.40
C SER A 25 -24.79 -20.36 -7.43
N ILE A 26 -24.63 -19.09 -7.10
CA ILE A 26 -23.59 -18.62 -6.16
C ILE A 26 -23.87 -19.12 -4.74
N LYS A 27 -25.13 -19.04 -4.29
CA LYS A 27 -25.56 -19.57 -3.00
C LYS A 27 -25.30 -21.07 -2.88
N ARG A 28 -25.61 -21.85 -3.92
CA ARG A 28 -25.34 -23.30 -3.93
C ARG A 28 -23.84 -23.57 -3.83
N ALA A 29 -23.02 -22.89 -4.64
CA ALA A 29 -21.57 -23.02 -4.59
C ALA A 29 -20.99 -22.63 -3.23
N LEU A 30 -21.50 -21.54 -2.63
CA LEU A 30 -21.10 -21.08 -1.30
C LEU A 30 -21.40 -22.13 -0.25
N ARG A 31 -22.61 -22.70 -0.26
CA ARG A 31 -23.01 -23.79 0.64
C ARG A 31 -22.08 -25.00 0.51
N GLU A 32 -21.77 -25.40 -0.72
CA GLU A 32 -20.90 -26.56 -0.99
C GLU A 32 -19.47 -26.35 -0.46
N ASP A 33 -18.88 -25.17 -0.70
CA ASP A 33 -17.53 -24.88 -0.22
C ASP A 33 -17.48 -24.64 1.30
N LEU A 34 -18.50 -23.99 1.89
CA LEU A 34 -18.64 -23.89 3.34
C LEU A 34 -18.78 -25.27 4.00
N ALA A 35 -19.48 -26.23 3.38
CA ALA A 35 -19.55 -27.60 3.88
C ALA A 35 -18.18 -28.27 3.89
N ARG A 36 -17.40 -28.09 2.81
CA ARG A 36 -16.03 -28.61 2.70
C ARG A 36 -15.11 -28.00 3.76
N LEU A 37 -15.12 -26.68 3.91
CA LEU A 37 -14.33 -25.97 4.93
C LEU A 37 -14.76 -26.34 6.35
N HIS A 38 -16.06 -26.50 6.60
CA HIS A 38 -16.56 -26.98 7.88
C HIS A 38 -15.98 -28.36 8.24
N THR A 39 -15.92 -29.28 7.27
CA THR A 39 -15.27 -30.60 7.47
C THR A 39 -13.77 -30.48 7.74
N ILE A 40 -13.04 -29.71 6.92
CA ILE A 40 -11.59 -29.49 7.08
C ILE A 40 -11.27 -28.90 8.47
N LEU A 41 -12.11 -27.99 8.96
CA LEU A 41 -11.94 -27.31 10.25
C LEU A 41 -12.53 -28.08 11.44
N GLY A 42 -12.74 -29.39 11.27
CA GLY A 42 -13.08 -30.32 12.35
C GLY A 42 -14.59 -30.47 12.64
N GLY A 43 -15.45 -29.99 11.74
CA GLY A 43 -16.91 -30.15 11.82
C GLY A 43 -17.53 -29.45 13.03
N LYS A 44 -16.98 -28.30 13.42
CA LYS A 44 -17.46 -27.51 14.57
C LYS A 44 -18.20 -26.26 14.11
N PRO A 45 -19.18 -25.78 14.90
CA PRO A 45 -19.95 -24.60 14.56
C PRO A 45 -19.11 -23.35 14.29
N TRP A 46 -19.59 -22.52 13.37
CA TRP A 46 -19.12 -21.15 13.16
C TRP A 46 -19.59 -20.27 14.32
N ASP A 47 -18.69 -19.45 14.86
CA ASP A 47 -18.97 -18.56 16.00
C ASP A 47 -19.46 -17.19 15.53
N ALA A 48 -18.89 -16.66 14.45
CA ALA A 48 -19.22 -15.33 13.95
C ALA A 48 -19.26 -15.26 12.42
N VAL A 49 -20.02 -14.29 11.93
CA VAL A 49 -19.96 -13.81 10.55
C VAL A 49 -19.62 -12.32 10.60
N PHE A 50 -18.55 -11.94 9.89
CA PHE A 50 -18.19 -10.54 9.68
C PHE A 50 -18.65 -10.10 8.29
N PHE A 51 -19.36 -8.97 8.20
CA PHE A 51 -19.74 -8.35 6.94
C PHE A 51 -19.15 -6.94 6.85
N THR A 52 -18.09 -6.76 6.08
CA THR A 52 -17.29 -5.52 6.05
C THR A 52 -17.76 -4.54 4.97
N GLY A 53 -19.06 -4.24 4.96
CA GLY A 53 -19.64 -3.19 4.12
C GLY A 53 -20.09 -3.63 2.72
N ASP A 54 -20.68 -2.66 2.03
CA ASP A 54 -21.32 -2.78 0.72
C ASP A 54 -22.32 -3.94 0.66
N LEU A 55 -23.21 -3.95 1.66
CA LEU A 55 -24.30 -4.91 1.77
C LEU A 55 -25.33 -4.72 0.66
N THR A 56 -25.57 -3.46 0.29
CA THR A 56 -26.54 -3.04 -0.73
C THR A 56 -25.85 -2.28 -1.85
N ASN A 57 -26.52 -2.18 -3.00
CA ASN A 57 -25.96 -1.48 -4.17
C ASN A 57 -26.01 0.05 -4.06
N ARG A 58 -27.03 0.62 -3.40
CA ARG A 58 -27.26 2.09 -3.33
C ARG A 58 -27.81 2.58 -1.99
N GLY A 59 -27.81 1.73 -0.96
CA GLY A 59 -28.22 2.11 0.39
C GLY A 59 -29.70 2.42 0.54
N THR A 60 -30.54 2.05 -0.42
CA THR A 60 -31.97 2.40 -0.37
C THR A 60 -32.71 1.51 0.62
N LYS A 61 -33.79 2.04 1.22
CA LYS A 61 -34.66 1.26 2.12
C LYS A 61 -35.15 -0.05 1.48
N LYS A 62 -35.46 -0.02 0.18
CA LYS A 62 -35.95 -1.20 -0.55
C LYS A 62 -34.88 -2.29 -0.65
N GLU A 63 -33.63 -1.90 -0.90
CA GLU A 63 -32.50 -2.84 -1.00
C GLU A 63 -32.22 -3.50 0.35
N PHE A 64 -32.19 -2.74 1.45
CA PHE A 64 -32.02 -3.31 2.79
C PHE A 64 -33.15 -4.27 3.19
N LEU A 65 -34.41 -3.93 2.85
CA LEU A 65 -35.53 -4.85 3.09
C LEU A 65 -35.40 -6.15 2.27
N ALA A 66 -34.92 -6.06 1.02
CA ALA A 66 -34.70 -7.22 0.16
C ALA A 66 -33.50 -8.08 0.63
N LEU A 67 -32.45 -7.42 1.14
CA LEU A 67 -31.25 -8.05 1.69
C LEU A 67 -31.59 -9.03 2.82
N ASN A 68 -32.59 -8.73 3.65
CA ASN A 68 -33.04 -9.63 4.73
C ASN A 68 -33.37 -11.05 4.25
N GLN A 69 -33.95 -11.18 3.05
CA GLN A 69 -34.25 -12.49 2.49
C GLN A 69 -32.96 -13.27 2.21
N ARG A 70 -31.92 -12.59 1.74
CA ARG A 70 -30.62 -13.22 1.47
C ARG A 70 -29.86 -13.57 2.74
N LEU A 71 -29.91 -12.69 3.74
CA LEU A 71 -29.33 -12.98 5.05
C LEU A 71 -30.00 -14.19 5.73
N LYS A 72 -31.33 -14.33 5.60
CA LYS A 72 -32.05 -15.55 6.05
C LYS A 72 -31.58 -16.81 5.32
N GLU A 73 -31.31 -16.71 4.02
CA GLU A 73 -30.76 -17.83 3.25
C GLU A 73 -29.34 -18.19 3.67
N LEU A 74 -28.48 -17.20 3.96
CA LEU A 74 -27.15 -17.43 4.52
C LEU A 74 -27.22 -18.05 5.92
N GLN A 75 -28.11 -17.56 6.78
CA GLN A 75 -28.35 -18.13 8.10
C GLN A 75 -28.79 -19.61 8.02
N ALA A 76 -29.67 -19.93 7.05
CA ALA A 76 -30.11 -21.30 6.82
C ALA A 76 -28.93 -22.22 6.43
N ILE A 77 -27.99 -21.74 5.60
CA ILE A 77 -26.77 -22.49 5.27
C ILE A 77 -25.95 -22.78 6.53
N PHE A 78 -25.75 -21.79 7.40
CA PHE A 78 -25.02 -22.00 8.66
C PHE A 78 -25.72 -22.99 9.60
N ALA A 79 -27.06 -22.96 9.65
CA ALA A 79 -27.85 -23.88 10.45
C ALA A 79 -27.70 -25.35 10.00
N GLU A 80 -27.44 -25.61 8.72
CA GLU A 80 -27.12 -26.97 8.23
C GLU A 80 -25.86 -27.56 8.87
N PHE A 81 -24.94 -26.69 9.30
CA PHE A 81 -23.71 -27.07 10.02
C PHE A 81 -23.88 -27.00 11.55
N GLY A 82 -25.11 -26.93 12.05
CA GLY A 82 -25.41 -26.76 13.48
C GLY A 82 -24.87 -25.44 14.04
N SER A 83 -24.70 -24.42 13.19
CA SER A 83 -24.15 -23.12 13.56
C SER A 83 -25.24 -22.05 13.66
N THR A 84 -25.13 -21.20 14.68
CA THR A 84 -25.93 -19.98 14.84
C THR A 84 -24.97 -18.81 15.14
N PRO A 85 -24.15 -18.42 14.15
CA PRO A 85 -23.11 -17.43 14.37
C PRO A 85 -23.70 -16.05 14.62
N ASP A 86 -23.01 -15.24 15.44
CA ASP A 86 -23.33 -13.83 15.59
C ASP A 86 -22.89 -13.05 14.33
N LEU A 87 -23.75 -12.19 13.80
CA LEU A 87 -23.43 -11.36 12.64
C LEU A 87 -23.04 -9.94 13.09
N PHE A 88 -21.85 -9.54 12.65
CA PHE A 88 -21.29 -8.20 12.87
C PHE A 88 -21.14 -7.49 11.53
N VAL A 89 -21.72 -6.30 11.42
CA VAL A 89 -21.74 -5.54 10.16
C VAL A 89 -21.23 -4.12 10.35
N VAL A 90 -20.38 -3.67 9.44
CA VAL A 90 -20.05 -2.25 9.25
C VAL A 90 -20.56 -1.82 7.88
N PRO A 91 -20.95 -0.55 7.68
CA PRO A 91 -21.44 -0.10 6.39
C PRO A 91 -20.27 0.20 5.44
N GLY A 92 -20.51 0.00 4.14
CA GLY A 92 -19.61 0.46 3.09
C GLY A 92 -20.09 1.73 2.39
N ASN A 93 -19.38 2.15 1.35
CA ASN A 93 -19.71 3.36 0.61
C ASN A 93 -20.97 3.21 -0.25
N HIS A 94 -21.45 2.00 -0.53
CA HIS A 94 -22.73 1.75 -1.21
C HIS A 94 -23.91 1.61 -0.26
N ASP A 95 -23.68 1.55 1.05
CA ASP A 95 -24.72 1.43 2.08
C ASP A 95 -25.35 2.77 2.51
N LEU A 96 -25.09 3.83 1.75
CA LEU A 96 -25.63 5.16 2.00
C LEU A 96 -26.34 5.71 0.75
N VAL A 97 -27.35 6.54 0.99
CA VAL A 97 -27.98 7.32 -0.08
C VAL A 97 -27.20 8.61 -0.25
N ARG A 98 -26.55 8.75 -1.40
CA ARG A 98 -25.77 9.96 -1.74
C ARG A 98 -26.66 11.21 -1.63
N PRO A 99 -26.20 12.31 -1.00
CA PRO A 99 -27.04 13.49 -0.76
C PRO A 99 -27.63 14.09 -2.03
N SER A 100 -28.90 14.53 -1.96
CA SER A 100 -29.62 15.13 -3.09
C SER A 100 -29.00 16.46 -3.53
N LYS A 101 -29.33 16.94 -4.74
CA LYS A 101 -28.85 18.23 -5.26
C LYS A 101 -29.04 19.38 -4.26
N ALA A 102 -30.21 19.46 -3.63
CA ALA A 102 -30.52 20.49 -2.63
C ALA A 102 -29.61 20.43 -1.39
N VAL A 103 -29.20 19.23 -0.96
CA VAL A 103 -28.22 19.09 0.14
C VAL A 103 -26.82 19.47 -0.35
N ARG A 104 -26.45 19.08 -1.57
CA ARG A 104 -25.13 19.38 -2.15
C ARG A 104 -24.87 20.87 -2.36
N GLU A 105 -25.92 21.67 -2.53
CA GLU A 105 -25.80 23.13 -2.68
C GLU A 105 -25.48 23.85 -1.37
N LYS A 106 -25.70 23.22 -0.21
CA LYS A 106 -25.44 23.79 1.11
C LYS A 106 -23.95 24.01 1.36
N ALA A 107 -23.63 25.11 2.05
CA ALA A 107 -22.25 25.44 2.44
C ALA A 107 -21.60 24.33 3.29
N ALA A 108 -22.35 23.76 4.24
CA ALA A 108 -21.85 22.69 5.10
C ALA A 108 -21.46 21.42 4.31
N TYR A 109 -22.24 21.05 3.29
CA TYR A 109 -21.88 19.91 2.44
C TYR A 109 -20.60 20.18 1.65
N LYS A 110 -20.52 21.36 1.01
CA LYS A 110 -19.35 21.75 0.21
C LYS A 110 -18.08 21.79 1.04
N ALA A 111 -18.15 22.34 2.26
CA ALA A 111 -17.03 22.36 3.19
C ALA A 111 -16.61 20.94 3.62
N LEU A 112 -17.58 20.07 3.94
CA LEU A 112 -17.30 18.68 4.32
C LEU A 112 -16.60 17.89 3.22
N VAL A 113 -17.04 18.02 1.96
CA VAL A 113 -16.43 17.35 0.81
C VAL A 113 -15.05 17.92 0.47
N ALA A 114 -14.89 19.25 0.56
CA ALA A 114 -13.64 19.90 0.18
C ALA A 114 -12.53 19.69 1.22
N ASN A 115 -12.87 19.77 2.51
CA ASN A 115 -11.89 19.84 3.59
C ASN A 115 -11.85 18.59 4.48
N GLY A 116 -12.91 17.77 4.48
CA GLY A 116 -12.97 16.58 5.33
C GLY A 116 -12.77 16.89 6.82
N LEU A 117 -12.00 16.04 7.50
CA LEU A 117 -11.64 16.23 8.92
C LEU A 117 -10.38 17.08 9.14
N ASN A 118 -9.66 17.43 8.07
CA ASN A 118 -8.50 18.32 8.14
C ASN A 118 -8.89 19.72 8.64
N ASP A 119 -10.16 20.12 8.46
CA ASP A 119 -10.74 21.30 9.10
C ASP A 119 -11.21 20.97 10.54
N SER A 120 -10.51 21.53 11.53
CA SER A 120 -10.80 21.33 12.95
C SER A 120 -12.22 21.75 13.35
N SER A 121 -12.82 22.74 12.67
CA SER A 121 -14.20 23.16 12.95
C SER A 121 -15.24 22.14 12.48
N ILE A 122 -14.97 21.47 11.35
CA ILE A 122 -15.80 20.37 10.83
C ILE A 122 -15.67 19.18 11.76
N ARG A 123 -14.43 18.80 12.06
CA ARG A 123 -14.08 17.68 12.92
C ARG A 123 -14.68 17.84 14.33
N ASP A 124 -14.48 18.97 15.00
CA ASP A 124 -15.11 19.23 16.31
C ASP A 124 -16.63 19.40 16.21
N GLY A 125 -17.13 19.96 15.12
CA GLY A 125 -18.56 20.02 14.85
C GLY A 125 -19.20 18.64 14.81
N MET A 126 -18.60 17.70 14.08
CA MET A 126 -19.07 16.33 13.90
C MET A 126 -19.03 15.53 15.20
N PHE A 127 -17.97 15.68 15.99
CA PHE A 127 -17.80 14.84 17.19
C PHE A 127 -18.21 15.55 18.49
N ALA A 128 -17.93 16.83 18.73
CA ALA A 128 -18.33 17.48 19.99
C ALA A 128 -19.82 17.87 20.03
N LYS A 129 -20.43 18.18 18.88
CA LYS A 129 -21.83 18.67 18.77
C LYS A 129 -22.71 17.83 17.84
N ALA A 130 -22.33 16.56 17.62
CA ALA A 130 -22.94 15.61 16.69
C ALA A 130 -24.43 15.84 16.37
N LYS A 131 -25.36 15.64 17.33
CA LYS A 131 -26.80 15.67 17.05
C LYS A 131 -27.35 17.04 16.61
N SER A 132 -26.71 18.15 16.99
CA SER A 132 -27.15 19.50 16.62
C SER A 132 -26.40 20.07 15.41
N ASN A 133 -25.20 19.57 15.12
CA ASN A 133 -24.33 20.02 14.05
C ASN A 133 -24.81 19.59 12.64
N GLU A 134 -24.64 20.46 11.65
CA GLU A 134 -25.11 20.21 10.29
C GLU A 134 -24.30 19.13 9.54
N TYR A 135 -22.98 19.06 9.73
CA TYR A 135 -22.12 18.04 9.11
C TYR A 135 -22.54 16.62 9.54
N PHE A 136 -22.73 16.44 10.85
CA PHE A 136 -23.20 15.17 11.39
C PHE A 136 -24.62 14.82 10.88
N LYS A 137 -25.53 15.79 10.78
CA LYS A 137 -26.87 15.56 10.22
C LYS A 137 -26.81 15.11 8.76
N ILE A 138 -25.91 15.68 7.95
CA ILE A 138 -25.72 15.28 6.56
C ILE A 138 -25.29 13.81 6.50
N VAL A 139 -24.24 13.42 7.23
CA VAL A 139 -23.74 12.05 7.29
C VAL A 139 -24.80 11.09 7.82
N ASN A 140 -25.41 11.41 8.96
CA ASN A 140 -26.40 10.56 9.60
C ASN A 140 -27.63 10.33 8.71
N ASN A 141 -28.05 11.34 7.95
CA ASN A 141 -29.14 11.20 7.00
C ASN A 141 -28.77 10.32 5.80
N ALA A 142 -27.52 10.40 5.31
CA ALA A 142 -27.05 9.55 4.21
C ALA A 142 -27.12 8.06 4.57
N PHE A 143 -26.75 7.70 5.81
CA PHE A 143 -26.82 6.32 6.32
C PHE A 143 -28.15 5.98 7.03
N LYS A 144 -29.20 6.80 6.87
CA LYS A 144 -30.44 6.61 7.63
C LYS A 144 -31.05 5.21 7.42
N HIS A 145 -31.03 4.71 6.18
CA HIS A 145 -31.62 3.42 5.86
C HIS A 145 -30.82 2.25 6.43
N TYR A 146 -29.49 2.32 6.38
CA TYR A 146 -28.61 1.37 7.06
C TYR A 146 -28.91 1.31 8.57
N GLN A 147 -28.98 2.48 9.22
CA GLN A 147 -29.25 2.57 10.66
C GLN A 147 -30.64 2.05 11.03
N ASP A 148 -31.67 2.43 10.27
CA ASP A 148 -33.05 1.97 10.50
C ASP A 148 -33.13 0.45 10.34
N TRP A 149 -32.46 -0.11 9.31
CA TRP A 149 -32.40 -1.54 9.04
C TRP A 149 -31.70 -2.31 10.15
N HIS A 150 -30.49 -1.89 10.55
CA HIS A 150 -29.69 -2.53 11.60
C HIS A 150 -30.42 -2.56 12.96
N LYS A 151 -31.27 -1.55 13.24
CA LYS A 151 -32.00 -1.44 14.51
C LYS A 151 -33.31 -2.22 14.57
N LYS A 152 -34.05 -2.31 13.46
CA LYS A 152 -35.47 -2.72 13.48
C LYS A 152 -35.80 -3.90 12.58
N ASP A 153 -35.12 -4.00 11.45
CA ASP A 153 -35.46 -4.94 10.39
C ASP A 153 -34.37 -6.01 10.23
N PHE A 154 -33.41 -6.10 11.15
CA PHE A 154 -32.29 -7.03 11.08
C PHE A 154 -32.69 -8.42 11.58
N TYR A 155 -32.77 -9.39 10.66
CA TYR A 155 -33.30 -10.75 10.94
C TYR A 155 -32.23 -11.83 11.19
N PHE A 156 -30.95 -11.47 11.17
CA PHE A 156 -29.87 -12.38 11.55
C PHE A 156 -29.65 -12.27 13.07
N GLN A 157 -29.07 -13.29 13.70
CA GLN A 157 -28.65 -13.19 15.09
C GLN A 157 -27.63 -12.04 15.22
N SER A 158 -28.09 -10.91 15.74
CA SER A 158 -27.25 -9.78 16.10
C SER A 158 -27.05 -9.79 17.60
N PRO A 159 -25.80 -9.78 18.07
CA PRO A 159 -25.54 -9.58 19.47
C PRO A 159 -25.94 -8.16 19.89
N GLU A 160 -26.19 -7.97 21.18
CA GLU A 160 -26.35 -6.63 21.74
C GLU A 160 -24.99 -5.92 21.73
N ILE A 161 -24.79 -5.07 20.73
CA ILE A 161 -23.57 -4.29 20.54
C ILE A 161 -23.62 -2.96 21.31
N LYS A 162 -22.44 -2.42 21.62
CA LYS A 162 -22.31 -1.04 22.07
C LYS A 162 -22.15 -0.14 20.86
N GLU A 163 -23.17 0.67 20.54
CA GLU A 163 -23.09 1.64 19.43
C GLU A 163 -22.06 2.73 19.74
N GLY A 164 -21.26 3.06 18.72
CA GLY A 164 -20.34 4.19 18.71
C GLY A 164 -21.01 5.47 18.22
N LYS A 165 -20.20 6.36 17.63
CA LYS A 165 -20.63 7.73 17.32
C LYS A 165 -21.13 7.90 15.89
N MET A 166 -20.41 7.34 14.93
CA MET A 166 -20.81 7.37 13.52
C MET A 166 -21.75 6.21 13.22
N PRO A 167 -22.61 6.34 12.18
CA PRO A 167 -23.51 5.27 11.77
C PRO A 167 -22.77 3.95 11.57
N GLY A 168 -23.11 2.92 12.33
CA GLY A 168 -22.47 1.60 12.22
C GLY A 168 -21.13 1.44 12.95
N ASP A 169 -20.66 2.47 13.68
CA ASP A 169 -19.60 2.25 14.67
C ASP A 169 -20.14 1.37 15.81
N PHE A 170 -19.35 0.41 16.27
CA PHE A 170 -19.72 -0.40 17.43
C PHE A 170 -18.54 -1.07 18.13
N SER A 171 -18.76 -1.57 19.33
CA SER A 171 -17.93 -2.60 19.96
C SER A 171 -18.74 -3.75 20.53
N TYR A 172 -18.09 -4.91 20.69
CA TYR A 172 -18.66 -6.11 21.30
C TYR A 172 -17.57 -6.95 21.96
N SER A 173 -17.92 -7.62 23.06
CA SER A 173 -17.04 -8.54 23.79
C SER A 173 -17.57 -9.97 23.64
N PHE A 174 -16.87 -10.79 22.86
CA PHE A 174 -17.22 -12.19 22.63
C PHE A 174 -16.47 -13.10 23.61
N GLU A 175 -17.16 -13.98 24.31
CA GLU A 175 -16.55 -14.95 25.23
C GLU A 175 -16.43 -16.34 24.59
N LYS A 176 -15.20 -16.85 24.48
CA LYS A 176 -14.92 -18.21 24.00
C LYS A 176 -14.16 -18.99 25.06
N GLY A 177 -14.90 -19.74 25.88
CA GLY A 177 -14.33 -20.45 27.02
C GLY A 177 -13.84 -19.44 28.06
N ARG A 178 -12.54 -19.41 28.32
CA ARG A 178 -11.93 -18.44 29.26
C ARG A 178 -11.44 -17.15 28.59
N ASN A 179 -11.42 -17.11 27.26
CA ASN A 179 -10.85 -16.00 26.51
C ASN A 179 -11.94 -15.02 26.10
N LYS A 180 -11.58 -13.74 26.07
CA LYS A 180 -12.40 -12.61 25.64
C LYS A 180 -11.82 -12.01 24.38
N ILE A 181 -12.64 -11.97 23.33
CA ILE A 181 -12.30 -11.40 22.02
C ILE A 181 -13.06 -10.08 21.90
N GLY A 182 -12.30 -8.99 21.75
CA GLY A 182 -12.88 -7.70 21.44
C GLY A 182 -13.20 -7.62 19.95
N ILE A 183 -14.38 -7.12 19.58
CA ILE A 183 -14.75 -6.83 18.19
C ILE A 183 -15.11 -5.35 18.13
N VAL A 184 -14.45 -4.59 17.24
CA VAL A 184 -14.71 -3.16 17.04
C VAL A 184 -15.01 -2.92 15.57
N GLY A 185 -16.19 -2.37 15.26
CA GLY A 185 -16.54 -1.92 13.92
C GLY A 185 -16.43 -0.41 13.81
N ILE A 186 -15.73 0.07 12.78
CA ILE A 186 -15.54 1.49 12.52
C ILE A 186 -16.00 1.80 11.11
N ASN A 187 -16.94 2.74 10.99
CA ASN A 187 -17.38 3.23 9.70
C ASN A 187 -16.29 4.11 9.08
N THR A 188 -15.63 3.60 8.03
CA THR A 188 -14.65 4.36 7.22
C THR A 188 -15.29 5.02 5.99
N ALA A 189 -16.56 4.73 5.70
CA ALA A 189 -17.28 5.25 4.54
C ALA A 189 -18.04 6.55 4.82
N PHE A 190 -18.08 7.03 6.07
CA PHE A 190 -18.95 8.12 6.49
C PHE A 190 -18.69 9.46 5.79
N LEU A 191 -17.47 9.66 5.26
CA LEU A 191 -17.08 10.85 4.47
C LEU A 191 -17.26 10.68 2.96
N GLN A 192 -17.48 9.46 2.46
CA GLN A 192 -17.64 9.19 1.04
C GLN A 192 -19.06 9.54 0.57
N LEU A 193 -19.42 10.82 0.65
CA LEU A 193 -20.73 11.33 0.28
C LEU A 193 -20.89 11.56 -1.23
N GLU A 194 -19.84 11.30 -2.01
CA GLU A 194 -19.80 11.37 -3.47
C GLU A 194 -19.34 10.03 -4.06
N GLY A 195 -19.63 9.83 -5.35
CA GLY A 195 -19.05 8.72 -6.11
C GLY A 195 -17.60 9.01 -6.53
N GLY A 196 -17.03 8.10 -7.31
CA GLY A 196 -15.65 8.23 -7.81
C GLY A 196 -14.61 7.75 -6.81
N ASP A 197 -13.35 7.86 -7.23
CA ASP A 197 -12.19 7.45 -6.44
C ASP A 197 -11.92 8.44 -5.30
N GLN A 198 -11.89 7.92 -4.06
CA GLN A 198 -11.62 8.66 -2.84
C GLN A 198 -10.42 8.09 -2.10
N LYS A 199 -9.57 7.30 -2.77
CA LYS A 199 -8.35 6.77 -2.19
C LYS A 199 -7.46 7.89 -1.66
N GLY A 200 -7.00 7.75 -0.41
CA GLY A 200 -6.18 8.74 0.28
C GLY A 200 -6.93 10.00 0.72
N ARG A 201 -8.27 10.03 0.61
CA ARG A 201 -9.10 11.22 0.93
C ARG A 201 -10.14 10.97 2.02
N LEU A 202 -10.34 9.72 2.41
CA LEU A 202 -11.20 9.37 3.54
C LEU A 202 -10.45 9.57 4.84
N SER A 203 -11.15 9.65 5.97
CA SER A 203 -10.48 9.87 7.25
C SER A 203 -11.28 9.20 8.36
N VAL A 204 -10.62 8.97 9.49
CA VAL A 204 -11.21 8.47 10.73
C VAL A 204 -10.75 9.34 11.88
N ASP A 205 -11.47 9.33 12.99
CA ASP A 205 -11.12 10.09 14.19
C ASP A 205 -11.11 9.19 15.42
N ARG A 206 -10.16 9.40 16.34
CA ARG A 206 -10.07 8.66 17.62
C ARG A 206 -11.38 8.65 18.40
N ARG A 207 -12.21 9.68 18.26
CA ARG A 207 -13.53 9.79 18.92
C ARG A 207 -14.55 8.76 18.43
N GLN A 208 -14.32 8.09 17.29
CA GLN A 208 -15.10 6.90 16.89
C GLN A 208 -14.83 5.73 17.84
N TRP A 209 -13.56 5.40 18.08
CA TRP A 209 -13.15 4.34 19.02
C TRP A 209 -13.48 4.69 20.46
N ILE A 210 -13.20 5.92 20.91
CA ILE A 210 -13.51 6.34 22.29
C ILE A 210 -15.00 6.10 22.58
N ALA A 211 -15.89 6.54 21.68
CA ALA A 211 -17.32 6.33 21.86
C ALA A 211 -17.73 4.84 21.77
N ALA A 212 -17.17 4.08 20.81
CA ALA A 212 -17.47 2.67 20.64
C ALA A 212 -17.00 1.83 21.85
N CYS A 213 -15.84 2.16 22.42
CA CYS A 213 -15.16 1.41 23.47
C CYS A 213 -15.36 2.01 24.88
N GLN A 214 -16.56 2.52 25.17
CA GLN A 214 -16.98 2.96 26.52
C GLN A 214 -16.15 4.11 27.11
N GLU A 215 -15.72 5.05 26.27
CA GLU A 215 -14.93 6.25 26.62
C GLU A 215 -13.48 5.97 27.10
N ASP A 216 -13.13 4.71 27.37
CA ASP A 216 -11.77 4.27 27.69
C ASP A 216 -11.38 3.09 26.80
N TYR A 217 -10.95 3.40 25.57
CA TYR A 217 -10.56 2.40 24.59
C TYR A 217 -9.36 1.56 25.03
N ALA A 218 -8.46 2.13 25.82
CA ALA A 218 -7.26 1.44 26.29
C ALA A 218 -7.64 0.36 27.31
N ALA A 219 -8.40 0.74 28.35
CA ALA A 219 -8.92 -0.23 29.33
C ALA A 219 -9.84 -1.26 28.67
N TRP A 220 -10.62 -0.85 27.68
CA TRP A 220 -11.44 -1.78 26.91
C TRP A 220 -10.58 -2.83 26.21
N TYR A 221 -9.52 -2.44 25.49
CA TYR A 221 -8.63 -3.41 24.87
C TYR A 221 -7.86 -4.27 25.88
N ASP A 222 -7.52 -3.73 27.05
CA ASP A 222 -6.84 -4.48 28.12
C ASP A 222 -7.73 -5.55 28.78
N ASN A 223 -9.06 -5.38 28.71
CA ASN A 223 -10.01 -6.37 29.18
C ASN A 223 -10.21 -7.56 28.21
N HIS A 224 -9.58 -7.53 27.03
CA HIS A 224 -9.65 -8.58 26.03
C HIS A 224 -8.27 -9.24 25.84
N ASP A 225 -8.29 -10.54 25.56
CA ASP A 225 -7.05 -11.28 25.31
C ASP A 225 -6.50 -10.95 23.90
N LEU A 226 -7.40 -10.62 22.96
CA LEU A 226 -7.09 -10.00 21.66
C LEU A 226 -8.32 -9.27 21.11
N SER A 227 -8.12 -8.43 20.09
CA SER A 227 -9.21 -7.71 19.41
C SER A 227 -9.18 -7.83 17.89
N ILE A 228 -10.35 -7.72 17.28
CA ILE A 228 -10.63 -7.73 15.84
C ILE A 228 -11.24 -6.38 15.48
N VAL A 229 -10.68 -5.71 14.49
CA VAL A 229 -11.20 -4.44 13.96
C VAL A 229 -11.81 -4.68 12.59
N LEU A 230 -13.01 -4.17 12.37
CA LEU A 230 -13.74 -4.23 11.10
C LEU A 230 -13.83 -2.84 10.50
N THR A 231 -13.43 -2.69 9.24
CA THR A 231 -13.69 -1.50 8.42
C THR A 231 -14.19 -1.93 7.06
N HIS A 232 -14.81 -1.03 6.30
CA HIS A 232 -15.07 -1.33 4.89
C HIS A 232 -13.81 -1.09 4.05
N HIS A 233 -13.30 0.14 4.06
CA HIS A 233 -12.09 0.50 3.33
C HIS A 233 -10.81 -0.04 3.98
N PRO A 234 -9.81 -0.43 3.17
CA PRO A 234 -8.43 -0.63 3.63
C PRO A 234 -7.78 0.68 4.10
N VAL A 235 -6.67 0.57 4.83
CA VAL A 235 -6.00 1.73 5.45
C VAL A 235 -5.44 2.72 4.41
N ASP A 236 -5.05 2.27 3.22
CA ASP A 236 -4.50 3.13 2.16
C ASP A 236 -5.56 4.03 1.47
N TRP A 237 -6.84 3.88 1.83
CA TRP A 237 -7.91 4.80 1.46
C TRP A 237 -8.03 6.00 2.39
N LEU A 238 -7.42 5.92 3.57
CA LEU A 238 -7.40 7.01 4.53
C LEU A 238 -6.33 8.03 4.14
N ASP A 239 -6.60 9.30 4.42
CA ASP A 239 -5.64 10.39 4.40
C ASP A 239 -4.55 10.19 5.46
N GLU A 240 -3.51 11.02 5.42
CA GLU A 240 -2.34 10.88 6.29
C GLU A 240 -2.70 10.87 7.78
N GLU A 241 -3.45 11.88 8.24
CA GLU A 241 -3.92 11.97 9.64
C GLU A 241 -4.83 10.79 10.02
N GLY A 242 -5.67 10.33 9.09
CA GLY A 242 -6.53 9.16 9.28
C GLY A 242 -5.74 7.86 9.41
N ARG A 243 -4.65 7.69 8.65
CA ARG A 243 -3.74 6.52 8.76
C ARG A 243 -2.99 6.52 10.09
N GLU A 244 -2.50 7.67 10.52
CA GLU A 244 -1.87 7.84 11.84
C GLU A 244 -2.85 7.49 12.95
N THR A 245 -4.05 8.10 12.91
CA THR A 245 -5.13 7.83 13.87
C THR A 245 -5.49 6.34 13.88
N PHE A 246 -5.65 5.71 12.71
CA PHE A 246 -5.94 4.28 12.64
C PHE A 246 -4.84 3.45 13.30
N SER A 247 -3.57 3.76 13.02
CA SER A 247 -2.42 3.09 13.62
C SER A 247 -2.42 3.20 15.15
N GLU A 248 -2.64 4.41 15.69
CA GLU A 248 -2.74 4.68 17.13
C GLU A 248 -3.88 3.90 17.80
N MET A 249 -5.04 3.82 17.14
CA MET A 249 -6.23 3.16 17.71
C MET A 249 -6.22 1.64 17.54
N THR A 250 -5.24 1.07 16.82
CA THR A 250 -5.16 -0.36 16.52
C THR A 250 -3.78 -0.99 16.83
N PRO A 251 -3.19 -0.77 18.00
CA PRO A 251 -1.83 -1.22 18.29
C PRO A 251 -1.68 -2.74 18.14
N THR A 252 -0.56 -3.20 17.55
CA THR A 252 -0.35 -4.61 17.17
C THR A 252 -0.29 -5.59 18.35
N GLY A 253 -0.12 -5.10 19.59
CA GLY A 253 -0.19 -5.89 20.82
C GLY A 253 -1.60 -6.14 21.35
N ASN A 254 -2.61 -5.42 20.85
CA ASN A 254 -4.01 -5.56 21.28
C ASN A 254 -4.90 -6.03 20.11
N VAL A 255 -4.69 -5.46 18.93
CA VAL A 255 -5.46 -5.76 17.73
C VAL A 255 -4.72 -6.82 16.92
N ALA A 256 -5.28 -8.03 16.90
CA ALA A 256 -4.72 -9.17 16.19
C ALA A 256 -5.16 -9.22 14.72
N LEU A 257 -6.37 -8.74 14.45
CA LEU A 257 -7.00 -8.82 13.14
C LEU A 257 -7.59 -7.48 12.73
N HIS A 258 -7.32 -7.10 11.49
CA HIS A 258 -8.06 -6.06 10.78
C HIS A 258 -8.74 -6.69 9.56
N LEU A 259 -10.06 -6.72 9.54
CA LEU A 259 -10.84 -7.26 8.44
C LEU A 259 -11.46 -6.12 7.63
N CYS A 260 -11.27 -6.15 6.31
CA CYS A 260 -11.83 -5.15 5.38
C CYS A 260 -12.23 -5.74 4.02
N GLY A 261 -12.76 -4.90 3.14
CA GLY A 261 -13.20 -5.28 1.78
C GLY A 261 -12.92 -4.18 0.77
N HIS A 262 -13.97 -3.75 0.04
CA HIS A 262 -13.99 -2.63 -0.92
C HIS A 262 -13.24 -2.87 -2.23
N MET A 263 -12.04 -3.45 -2.18
CA MET A 263 -11.22 -3.66 -3.39
C MET A 263 -11.67 -4.86 -4.24
N HIS A 264 -12.63 -5.64 -3.74
CA HIS A 264 -13.18 -6.87 -4.33
C HIS A 264 -12.16 -8.01 -4.58
N THR A 265 -10.90 -7.86 -4.14
CA THR A 265 -9.86 -8.90 -4.19
C THR A 265 -9.43 -9.35 -2.81
N ASN A 266 -9.01 -10.60 -2.70
CA ASN A 266 -8.34 -11.07 -1.50
C ASN A 266 -6.94 -10.43 -1.40
N ARG A 267 -6.56 -10.00 -0.20
CA ARG A 267 -5.20 -9.58 0.18
C ARG A 267 -5.01 -9.86 1.66
N ALA A 268 -3.83 -10.35 2.05
CA ALA A 268 -3.50 -10.48 3.46
C ALA A 268 -2.09 -9.99 3.74
N GLU A 269 -1.92 -9.33 4.89
CA GLU A 269 -0.66 -8.74 5.32
C GLU A 269 -0.43 -9.00 6.81
N ASN A 270 0.83 -9.16 7.20
CA ASN A 270 1.23 -9.23 8.60
C ASN A 270 2.02 -7.96 8.92
N LEU A 271 1.50 -7.13 9.82
CA LEU A 271 2.14 -5.89 10.24
C LEU A 271 2.75 -6.07 11.64
N GLN A 272 4.05 -5.79 11.74
CA GLN A 272 4.80 -5.69 12.99
C GLN A 272 5.58 -4.37 12.95
N VAL A 273 5.46 -3.55 14.00
CA VAL A 273 6.05 -2.22 14.07
C VAL A 273 7.00 -2.14 15.27
N GLY A 274 8.18 -1.55 15.08
CA GLY A 274 9.13 -1.24 16.17
C GLY A 274 9.59 -2.45 16.99
N GLY A 275 9.58 -3.66 16.41
CA GLY A 275 9.92 -4.90 17.13
C GLY A 275 8.86 -5.34 18.16
N ALA A 276 7.63 -4.81 18.08
CA ALA A 276 6.53 -5.20 18.96
C ALA A 276 6.31 -6.72 18.92
N SER A 277 6.06 -7.33 20.08
CA SER A 277 5.85 -8.77 20.21
C SER A 277 4.57 -9.28 19.53
N GLY A 278 3.63 -8.38 19.22
CA GLY A 278 2.39 -8.68 18.53
C GLY A 278 2.43 -8.37 17.04
N VAL A 279 1.80 -9.24 16.25
CA VAL A 279 1.58 -9.07 14.81
C VAL A 279 0.09 -8.81 14.57
N ARG A 280 -0.24 -7.71 13.89
CA ARG A 280 -1.60 -7.46 13.40
C ARG A 280 -1.72 -8.02 11.99
N ARG A 281 -2.64 -8.95 11.78
CA ARG A 281 -2.93 -9.49 10.46
C ARG A 281 -4.07 -8.72 9.81
N VAL A 282 -3.83 -8.16 8.63
CA VAL A 282 -4.86 -7.53 7.78
C VAL A 282 -5.39 -8.60 6.83
N ILE A 283 -6.72 -8.73 6.74
CA ILE A 283 -7.39 -9.64 5.80
C ILE A 283 -8.44 -8.82 5.05
N GLN A 284 -8.15 -8.54 3.79
CA GLN A 284 -9.09 -7.99 2.84
C GLN A 284 -9.75 -9.15 2.09
N ALA A 285 -11.07 -9.27 2.14
CA ALA A 285 -11.79 -10.31 1.43
C ALA A 285 -12.20 -9.86 0.02
N SER A 286 -12.29 -10.82 -0.89
CA SER A 286 -12.95 -10.63 -2.19
C SER A 286 -14.46 -10.47 -2.01
N SER A 287 -15.08 -9.78 -2.96
CA SER A 287 -16.52 -9.48 -2.96
C SER A 287 -17.34 -10.75 -3.01
N LEU A 288 -18.32 -10.91 -2.10
CA LEU A 288 -19.24 -12.04 -2.13
C LEU A 288 -20.04 -12.06 -3.43
N PHE A 289 -20.46 -10.88 -3.88
CA PHE A 289 -21.09 -10.72 -5.16
C PHE A 289 -20.83 -9.35 -5.75
N SER A 290 -19.96 -9.30 -6.77
CA SER A 290 -19.84 -8.12 -7.61
C SER A 290 -20.60 -8.30 -8.93
N HIS A 291 -21.42 -7.31 -9.27
CA HIS A 291 -21.88 -7.07 -10.64
C HIS A 291 -21.84 -5.57 -10.92
N GLU A 292 -20.79 -4.95 -10.41
CA GLU A 292 -20.62 -3.52 -10.51
C GLU A 292 -20.15 -3.16 -11.90
N SER A 293 -20.81 -2.18 -12.50
CA SER A 293 -20.35 -1.57 -13.73
C SER A 293 -19.70 -0.24 -13.37
N TYR A 294 -18.38 -0.17 -13.47
CA TYR A 294 -17.63 1.07 -13.23
C TYR A 294 -17.21 1.69 -14.55
N GLU A 295 -17.18 3.01 -14.58
CA GLU A 295 -16.71 3.79 -15.72
C GLU A 295 -15.19 3.95 -15.60
N GLU A 296 -14.46 3.25 -16.46
CA GLU A 296 -13.04 3.43 -16.63
C GLU A 296 -12.82 4.62 -17.57
N HIS A 297 -12.25 5.70 -17.04
CA HIS A 297 -11.93 6.89 -17.81
C HIS A 297 -10.57 6.71 -18.50
N ARG A 298 -10.55 6.68 -19.84
CA ARG A 298 -9.34 6.66 -20.66
C ARG A 298 -9.25 7.98 -21.44
N GLY A 299 -8.66 9.00 -20.82
CA GLY A 299 -8.62 10.35 -21.38
C GLY A 299 -10.04 10.94 -21.51
N SER A 300 -10.47 11.29 -22.72
CA SER A 300 -11.84 11.77 -22.98
C SER A 300 -12.88 10.66 -23.18
N GLN A 301 -12.46 9.38 -23.20
CA GLN A 301 -13.35 8.23 -23.37
C GLN A 301 -13.73 7.63 -22.02
N VAL A 302 -14.99 7.19 -21.94
CA VAL A 302 -15.57 6.54 -20.77
C VAL A 302 -16.00 5.14 -21.19
N GLU A 303 -15.36 4.10 -20.67
CA GLU A 303 -15.70 2.70 -20.94
C GLU A 303 -16.33 2.06 -19.70
N THR A 304 -17.52 1.48 -19.83
CA THR A 304 -18.18 0.79 -18.71
C THR A 304 -17.69 -0.65 -18.61
N LYS A 305 -16.92 -0.98 -17.57
CA LYS A 305 -16.47 -2.35 -17.25
C LYS A 305 -17.33 -2.98 -16.17
N THR A 306 -17.68 -4.25 -16.32
CA THR A 306 -18.41 -5.00 -15.29
C THR A 306 -17.48 -5.91 -14.50
N ASP A 307 -17.30 -5.65 -13.20
CA ASP A 307 -16.66 -6.56 -12.26
C ASP A 307 -17.63 -7.69 -11.89
N ARG A 308 -17.14 -8.94 -11.97
CA ARG A 308 -17.92 -10.16 -11.67
C ARG A 308 -17.19 -11.09 -10.72
N ARG A 309 -16.31 -10.52 -9.88
CA ARG A 309 -15.61 -11.28 -8.86
C ARG A 309 -16.59 -11.74 -7.79
N HIS A 310 -16.34 -12.95 -7.31
CA HIS A 310 -17.06 -13.61 -6.23
C HIS A 310 -16.00 -14.22 -5.32
N GLY A 311 -16.12 -14.07 -4.01
CA GLY A 311 -15.18 -14.64 -3.05
C GLY A 311 -15.62 -14.40 -1.62
N TYR A 312 -14.86 -14.94 -0.68
CA TYR A 312 -15.02 -14.72 0.75
C TYR A 312 -13.78 -15.26 1.47
N SER A 313 -13.69 -15.07 2.78
CA SER A 313 -12.68 -15.77 3.58
C SER A 313 -13.30 -16.47 4.79
N VAL A 314 -12.64 -17.53 5.23
CA VAL A 314 -12.92 -18.20 6.50
C VAL A 314 -11.71 -18.04 7.38
N GLY A 315 -11.88 -17.87 8.69
CA GLY A 315 -10.75 -17.86 9.61
C GLY A 315 -10.98 -18.59 10.91
N MET A 316 -9.86 -18.82 11.58
CA MET A 316 -9.80 -19.54 12.85
C MET A 316 -8.75 -18.92 13.78
N ILE A 317 -9.13 -18.75 15.05
CA ILE A 317 -8.24 -18.43 16.17
C ILE A 317 -8.23 -19.63 17.09
N GLU A 318 -7.07 -20.25 17.25
CA GLU A 318 -6.84 -21.29 18.24
C GLU A 318 -6.09 -20.69 19.42
N PHE A 319 -6.73 -20.71 20.58
CA PHE A 319 -6.14 -20.25 21.82
C PHE A 319 -5.34 -21.41 22.44
N GLU A 320 -4.11 -21.13 22.83
CA GLU A 320 -3.21 -22.00 23.57
C GLU A 320 -2.74 -21.29 24.84
N GLU A 321 -1.93 -21.93 25.67
CA GLU A 321 -1.43 -21.31 26.89
C GLU A 321 -0.50 -20.13 26.54
N GLY A 322 -0.95 -18.91 26.84
CA GLY A 322 -0.18 -17.68 26.61
C GLY A 322 -0.07 -17.23 25.14
N GLN A 323 -0.72 -17.90 24.19
CA GLN A 323 -0.67 -17.53 22.77
C GLN A 323 -1.96 -17.84 22.01
N ALA A 324 -2.18 -17.15 20.90
CA ALA A 324 -3.22 -17.44 19.92
C ALA A 324 -2.62 -17.65 18.54
N LYS A 325 -3.05 -18.72 17.86
CA LYS A 325 -2.70 -19.02 16.47
C LYS A 325 -3.84 -18.61 15.57
N ILE A 326 -3.53 -17.82 14.54
CA ILE A 326 -4.51 -17.22 13.63
C ILE A 326 -4.24 -17.73 12.23
N ARG A 327 -5.27 -18.31 11.59
CA ARG A 327 -5.25 -18.80 10.21
C ARG A 327 -6.47 -18.35 9.44
N HIS A 328 -6.36 -18.26 8.12
CA HIS A 328 -7.50 -18.00 7.24
C HIS A 328 -7.40 -18.76 5.91
N TRP A 329 -8.53 -18.96 5.26
CA TRP A 329 -8.74 -19.67 4.00
C TRP A 329 -9.38 -18.71 3.01
N PRO A 330 -8.60 -18.03 2.14
CA PRO A 330 -9.12 -17.13 1.13
C PRO A 330 -9.77 -17.93 -0.02
N ARG A 331 -10.98 -17.54 -0.40
CA ARG A 331 -11.79 -18.23 -1.41
C ARG A 331 -12.07 -17.31 -2.58
N GLU A 332 -12.01 -17.86 -3.80
CA GLU A 332 -12.34 -17.18 -5.05
C GLU A 332 -13.35 -17.99 -5.86
N GLY A 333 -14.24 -17.31 -6.56
CA GLY A 333 -15.24 -17.89 -7.43
C GLY A 333 -14.65 -18.20 -8.80
N VAL A 334 -14.72 -19.47 -9.20
CA VAL A 334 -14.15 -19.95 -10.46
C VAL A 334 -15.26 -20.46 -11.35
N LYS A 335 -15.24 -20.01 -12.62
CA LYS A 335 -16.05 -20.60 -13.68
C LYS A 335 -15.26 -21.71 -14.37
N LYS A 336 -15.77 -22.94 -14.30
CA LYS A 336 -15.20 -24.12 -14.95
C LYS A 336 -15.52 -24.15 -16.44
N GLN A 337 -14.81 -25.00 -17.20
CA GLN A 337 -14.96 -25.09 -18.66
C GLN A 337 -16.37 -25.53 -19.09
N ASP A 338 -17.05 -26.33 -18.27
CA ASP A 338 -18.45 -26.73 -18.44
C ASP A 338 -19.45 -25.63 -18.02
N SER A 339 -18.95 -24.43 -17.72
CA SER A 339 -19.69 -23.30 -17.17
C SER A 339 -20.25 -23.49 -15.76
N ALA A 340 -19.89 -24.56 -15.05
CA ALA A 340 -20.18 -24.67 -13.63
C ALA A 340 -19.45 -23.57 -12.84
N PHE A 341 -20.09 -23.07 -11.79
CA PHE A 341 -19.51 -22.10 -10.86
C PHE A 341 -19.27 -22.80 -9.52
N SER A 342 -18.07 -22.64 -8.96
CA SER A 342 -17.72 -23.09 -7.61
C SER A 342 -16.82 -22.07 -6.92
N PHE A 343 -16.81 -22.07 -5.59
CA PHE A 343 -15.75 -21.42 -4.84
C PHE A 343 -14.58 -22.39 -4.68
N GLU A 344 -13.38 -21.91 -4.96
CA GLU A 344 -12.13 -22.65 -4.88
C GLU A 344 -11.12 -21.85 -4.05
N ARG A 345 -9.97 -22.45 -3.74
CA ARG A 345 -8.89 -21.77 -3.04
C ARG A 345 -8.30 -20.67 -3.90
N ASP A 346 -8.00 -19.52 -3.30
CA ASP A 346 -7.30 -18.44 -3.99
C ASP A 346 -5.85 -18.84 -4.28
N ARG A 347 -5.55 -19.08 -5.56
CA ARG A 347 -4.24 -19.61 -5.98
C ARG A 347 -3.12 -18.58 -5.96
N PHE A 348 -3.43 -17.31 -5.71
CA PHE A 348 -2.41 -16.26 -5.55
C PHE A 348 -1.83 -16.22 -4.14
N PHE A 349 -2.37 -17.00 -3.20
CA PHE A 349 -1.84 -17.15 -1.85
C PHE A 349 -0.90 -18.35 -1.76
N HIS A 350 0.10 -18.24 -0.87
CA HIS A 350 0.84 -19.41 -0.41
C HIS A 350 -0.03 -20.19 0.59
N LEU A 351 -0.51 -21.35 0.15
CA LEU A 351 -1.45 -22.19 0.89
C LEU A 351 -0.79 -23.51 1.33
N GLU A 352 -1.19 -23.99 2.49
CA GLU A 352 -0.90 -25.33 2.98
C GLU A 352 -1.86 -26.37 2.35
N ASP A 353 -1.65 -27.65 2.65
CA ASP A 353 -2.42 -28.77 2.06
C ASP A 353 -3.93 -28.70 2.35
N ASP A 354 -4.33 -27.99 3.40
CA ASP A 354 -5.72 -27.77 3.79
C ASP A 354 -6.34 -26.51 3.14
N ASP A 355 -5.66 -25.92 2.15
CA ASP A 355 -5.99 -24.65 1.48
C ASP A 355 -5.93 -23.40 2.37
N GLY A 356 -5.37 -23.51 3.58
CA GLY A 356 -5.24 -22.41 4.51
C GLY A 356 -3.89 -21.73 4.40
N VAL A 357 -3.82 -20.44 4.72
CA VAL A 357 -2.52 -19.79 4.89
C VAL A 357 -1.82 -20.29 6.16
N SER A 358 -0.51 -20.10 6.22
CA SER A 358 0.28 -20.38 7.42
C SER A 358 -0.19 -19.56 8.64
N SER A 359 -0.09 -20.19 9.81
CA SER A 359 -0.47 -19.55 11.07
C SER A 359 0.45 -18.40 11.44
N SER A 360 -0.12 -17.26 11.81
CA SER A 360 0.59 -16.27 12.63
C SER A 360 0.34 -16.56 14.11
N VAL A 361 1.37 -16.40 14.93
CA VAL A 361 1.29 -16.56 16.39
C VAL A 361 1.29 -15.18 17.03
N MET A 362 0.39 -14.97 17.99
CA MET A 362 0.33 -13.77 18.81
C MET A 362 0.43 -14.17 20.28
N GLY A 363 1.28 -13.50 21.06
CA GLY A 363 1.30 -13.65 22.52
C GLY A 363 0.02 -13.06 23.14
N LEU A 364 -0.62 -13.82 24.03
CA LEU A 364 -1.77 -13.34 24.80
C LEU A 364 -1.29 -12.67 26.07
N LYS A 365 -2.03 -11.64 26.52
CA LYS A 365 -1.75 -10.98 27.80
C LYS A 365 -1.90 -11.98 28.95
N GLY A 366 -0.85 -12.14 29.76
CA GLY A 366 -0.86 -13.03 30.90
C GLY A 366 -1.85 -12.57 31.96
N LYS A 367 -2.94 -13.32 32.17
CA LYS A 367 -3.67 -13.27 33.44
C LYS A 367 -2.93 -14.17 34.43
N PRO A 368 -2.59 -13.73 35.65
CA PRO A 368 -2.15 -14.65 36.68
C PRO A 368 -3.25 -15.70 36.89
N PRO A 369 -2.90 -16.98 37.10
CA PRO A 369 -3.91 -17.99 37.39
C PRO A 369 -4.68 -17.53 38.63
N LYS A 370 -6.02 -17.50 38.56
CA LYS A 370 -6.84 -17.34 39.77
C LYS A 370 -6.52 -18.51 40.68
N THR A 371 -5.70 -18.26 41.70
CA THR A 371 -5.54 -19.17 42.83
C THR A 371 -6.90 -19.26 43.51
N ASN A 372 -7.52 -20.44 43.41
CA ASN A 372 -8.57 -20.83 44.34
C ASN A 372 -7.95 -20.81 45.74
N THR A 373 -8.36 -19.87 46.57
CA THR A 373 -8.22 -20.00 48.02
C THR A 373 -9.53 -19.59 48.66
N ASP A 374 -10.35 -20.61 48.91
CA ASP A 374 -11.23 -20.62 50.06
C ASP A 374 -10.37 -20.54 51.34
N SER A 375 -10.90 -19.79 52.31
CA SER A 375 -10.67 -19.84 53.75
C SER A 375 -9.38 -19.28 54.41
N SER A 376 -9.68 -18.40 55.38
CA SER A 376 -9.11 -18.23 56.73
C SER A 376 -7.89 -17.33 57.00
N SER A 377 -8.21 -16.24 57.71
CA SER A 377 -7.63 -15.70 58.97
C SER A 377 -6.22 -15.09 59.03
N GLU A 378 -6.24 -13.78 59.31
CA GLU A 378 -5.49 -12.99 60.31
C GLU A 378 -3.96 -13.07 60.48
N SER A 379 -3.40 -11.85 60.66
CA SER A 379 -2.22 -11.40 61.42
C SER A 379 -0.87 -11.23 60.69
N GLU A 380 -0.42 -9.98 60.63
CA GLU A 380 1.00 -9.53 60.68
C GLU A 380 1.49 -9.56 62.15
N PRO A 381 2.77 -9.28 62.53
CA PRO A 381 3.93 -8.71 61.78
C PRO A 381 5.33 -9.32 62.11
N GLU A 382 6.39 -8.60 61.68
CA GLU A 382 7.83 -8.64 62.11
C GLU A 382 8.71 -9.77 61.52
N SER A 383 10.01 -9.63 61.24
CA SER A 383 11.03 -8.56 61.21
C SER A 383 12.32 -9.17 60.61
N GLU A 384 13.35 -8.32 60.37
CA GLU A 384 14.78 -8.65 60.12
C GLU A 384 15.16 -9.25 58.75
N ALA A 385 16.34 -9.00 58.17
CA ALA A 385 17.35 -7.95 58.18
C ALA A 385 18.42 -8.43 57.15
N GLU A 386 19.27 -7.51 56.69
CA GLU A 386 20.57 -7.75 56.03
C GLU A 386 20.51 -8.21 54.55
N GLY A 387 21.30 -7.68 53.62
CA GLY A 387 22.40 -6.72 53.72
C GLY A 387 22.94 -6.37 52.32
N GLU A 388 23.49 -5.16 52.25
CA GLU A 388 24.58 -4.64 51.41
C GLU A 388 24.91 -5.27 50.05
N THR A 389 24.91 -4.42 49.01
CA THR A 389 26.10 -3.97 48.26
C THR A 389 25.61 -2.91 47.26
N GLY A 390 26.24 -1.78 47.00
CA GLY A 390 27.60 -1.31 47.19
C GLY A 390 27.83 -0.33 46.04
N TYR A 391 27.55 0.96 46.28
CA TYR A 391 27.93 2.05 45.38
C TYR A 391 29.46 2.10 45.34
N ILE A 392 30.05 1.90 44.16
CA ILE A 392 31.40 2.34 43.85
C ILE A 392 31.29 3.25 42.63
N ALA A 393 31.52 4.53 42.88
CA ALA A 393 31.83 5.53 41.88
C ALA A 393 33.31 5.90 42.08
N ASP A 394 34.12 5.65 41.05
CA ASP A 394 35.32 6.41 40.69
C ASP A 394 35.54 6.12 39.20
N SER A 395 35.22 7.06 38.31
CA SER A 395 35.97 8.26 37.97
C SER A 395 37.28 7.93 37.23
N GLU A 396 37.19 7.79 35.91
CA GLU A 396 38.19 8.34 35.01
C GLU A 396 37.49 8.88 33.75
N SER A 397 37.31 10.19 33.78
CA SER A 397 36.82 11.03 32.70
C SER A 397 37.85 11.05 31.57
N VAL A 398 37.48 10.50 30.41
CA VAL A 398 37.91 11.08 29.15
C VAL A 398 36.85 12.10 28.78
N ASN A 399 37.19 13.37 28.98
CA ASN A 399 36.46 14.51 28.46
C ASN A 399 36.42 14.42 26.93
N GLU A 400 35.36 13.84 26.38
CA GLU A 400 34.85 14.28 25.09
C GLU A 400 33.59 15.09 25.36
N ALA A 401 33.62 16.36 24.93
CA ALA A 401 32.45 17.23 24.92
C ALA A 401 31.25 16.50 24.29
N PRO A 402 29.99 16.83 24.64
CA PRO A 402 28.85 16.27 23.94
C PRO A 402 28.93 16.74 22.49
N GLN A 403 29.52 15.93 21.61
CA GLN A 403 29.35 16.08 20.18
C GLN A 403 27.85 15.97 19.95
N GLN A 404 27.23 17.10 19.64
CA GLN A 404 25.89 17.14 19.06
C GLN A 404 25.88 16.10 17.94
N ARG A 405 25.17 14.99 18.13
CA ARG A 405 24.93 14.06 17.03
C ARG A 405 24.13 14.83 16.00
N THR A 406 24.78 15.20 14.90
CA THR A 406 24.13 15.71 13.70
C THR A 406 23.22 14.61 13.17
N THR A 407 21.93 14.92 12.98
CA THR A 407 20.98 13.98 12.34
C THR A 407 21.37 13.77 10.88
N PHE A 408 20.90 12.71 10.23
CA PHE A 408 21.21 12.43 8.82
C PHE A 408 20.79 13.61 7.93
N ALA A 409 19.60 14.15 8.17
CA ALA A 409 19.11 15.37 7.51
C ALA A 409 20.01 16.60 7.78
N THR A 410 20.59 16.71 8.97
CA THR A 410 21.55 17.79 9.30
C THR A 410 22.86 17.65 8.52
N SER A 411 23.33 16.43 8.26
CA SER A 411 24.52 16.19 7.43
C SER A 411 24.28 16.48 5.94
N ILE A 412 23.09 16.14 5.41
CA ILE A 412 22.69 16.56 4.06
C ILE A 412 22.62 18.10 3.99
N LYS A 413 22.10 18.73 5.05
CA LYS A 413 22.03 20.19 5.20
C LYS A 413 23.37 20.88 5.12
N GLU A 414 24.36 20.37 5.84
CA GLU A 414 25.72 20.90 5.79
C GLU A 414 26.32 20.78 4.38
N LYS A 415 26.09 19.66 3.68
CA LYS A 415 26.65 19.40 2.35
C LYS A 415 26.05 20.25 1.24
N VAL A 416 24.72 20.38 1.17
CA VAL A 416 24.08 21.24 0.19
C VAL A 416 24.42 22.72 0.46
N THR A 417 24.49 23.10 1.74
CA THR A 417 24.92 24.46 2.13
C THR A 417 26.37 24.73 1.74
N GLU A 418 27.27 23.74 1.83
CA GLU A 418 28.66 23.84 1.37
C GLU A 418 28.72 24.10 -0.14
N ILE A 419 28.01 23.29 -0.93
CA ILE A 419 27.93 23.43 -2.39
C ILE A 419 27.40 24.80 -2.79
N LEU A 420 26.28 25.25 -2.19
CA LEU A 420 25.68 26.56 -2.50
C LEU A 420 26.51 27.76 -2.01
N LYS A 421 27.48 27.55 -1.11
CA LYS A 421 28.42 28.58 -0.65
C LYS A 421 29.66 28.70 -1.52
N GLU A 422 29.92 27.74 -2.38
CA GLU A 422 31.04 27.84 -3.32
C GLU A 422 30.84 29.04 -4.25
N PRO A 423 31.90 29.81 -4.57
CA PRO A 423 31.80 30.96 -5.47
C PRO A 423 31.14 30.62 -6.82
N ASN A 424 31.34 29.38 -7.25
CA ASN A 424 30.84 28.80 -8.48
C ASN A 424 29.31 28.55 -8.48
N ALA A 425 28.71 28.35 -7.31
CA ALA A 425 27.27 28.13 -7.15
C ALA A 425 26.49 29.42 -6.83
N GLU A 426 27.17 30.56 -6.67
CA GLU A 426 26.55 31.86 -6.36
C GLU A 426 25.45 32.29 -7.37
N PRO A 427 25.59 32.04 -8.70
CA PRO A 427 24.54 32.39 -9.64
C PRO A 427 23.30 31.50 -9.48
N LEU A 428 23.46 30.18 -9.29
CA LEU A 428 22.37 29.26 -8.97
C LEU A 428 21.65 29.66 -7.66
N LEU A 429 22.39 30.04 -6.63
CA LEU A 429 21.80 30.49 -5.37
C LEU A 429 20.96 31.78 -5.55
N ASN A 430 21.43 32.71 -6.36
CA ASN A 430 20.67 33.91 -6.72
C ASN A 430 19.42 33.58 -7.56
N ALA A 431 19.49 32.55 -8.40
CA ALA A 431 18.38 32.02 -9.18
C ALA A 431 17.27 31.45 -8.30
N LEU A 432 17.65 30.56 -7.40
CA LEU A 432 16.76 29.94 -6.42
C LEU A 432 16.06 31.00 -5.58
N ASN A 433 16.82 31.98 -5.10
CA ASN A 433 16.28 33.15 -4.39
C ASN A 433 15.22 33.91 -5.20
N LYS A 434 15.47 34.15 -6.49
CA LYS A 434 14.54 34.86 -7.37
C LYS A 434 13.26 34.04 -7.59
N GLN A 435 13.36 32.73 -7.82
CA GLN A 435 12.20 31.87 -8.01
C GLN A 435 11.37 31.74 -6.73
N LEU A 436 12.02 31.66 -5.56
CA LEU A 436 11.33 31.65 -4.27
C LEU A 436 10.52 32.93 -4.04
N LYS A 437 11.07 34.11 -4.35
CA LYS A 437 10.34 35.39 -4.29
C LYS A 437 9.11 35.39 -5.19
N ILE A 438 9.23 34.88 -6.42
CA ILE A 438 8.12 34.79 -7.38
C ILE A 438 7.02 33.86 -6.83
N LYS A 439 7.40 32.68 -6.36
CA LYS A 439 6.48 31.64 -5.90
C LYS A 439 5.74 32.03 -4.62
N ARG A 440 6.42 32.70 -3.67
CA ARG A 440 5.83 33.11 -2.37
C ARG A 440 5.24 34.53 -2.35
N ARG A 441 5.38 35.31 -3.44
CA ARG A 441 4.95 36.73 -3.51
C ARG A 441 5.55 37.61 -2.40
N GLU A 442 6.77 37.31 -1.98
CA GLU A 442 7.49 38.03 -0.92
C GLU A 442 8.50 39.05 -1.50
N SER A 443 8.72 40.15 -0.78
CA SER A 443 9.60 41.26 -1.22
C SER A 443 11.04 41.18 -0.67
N LEU A 444 11.33 40.27 0.27
CA LEU A 444 12.61 40.17 0.98
C LEU A 444 13.58 39.21 0.27
N SER A 445 14.88 39.52 0.25
CA SER A 445 15.93 38.57 -0.16
C SER A 445 16.27 37.64 0.99
N TYR A 446 16.16 36.33 0.78
CA TYR A 446 16.61 35.34 1.74
C TYR A 446 18.14 35.37 1.84
N ALA A 447 18.69 35.21 3.06
CA ALA A 447 20.13 35.05 3.22
C ALA A 447 20.58 33.70 2.66
N LYS A 448 21.88 33.52 2.38
CA LYS A 448 22.41 32.28 1.77
C LYS A 448 22.05 30.99 2.53
N GLY A 449 21.81 31.06 3.84
CA GLY A 449 21.37 29.92 4.66
C GLY A 449 19.86 29.62 4.60
N ASP A 450 19.04 30.65 4.37
CA ASP A 450 17.57 30.56 4.42
C ASP A 450 16.98 29.85 3.19
N VAL A 451 17.67 29.92 2.03
CA VAL A 451 17.25 29.21 0.81
C VAL A 451 17.24 27.70 1.03
N PHE A 452 18.22 27.19 1.78
CA PHE A 452 18.33 25.76 2.03
C PHE A 452 17.24 25.23 2.97
N ASP A 453 16.92 25.98 4.04
CA ASP A 453 15.83 25.62 4.95
C ASP A 453 14.51 25.47 4.17
N VAL A 454 14.30 26.33 3.18
CA VAL A 454 13.17 26.20 2.25
C VAL A 454 13.27 24.98 1.33
N LEU A 455 14.46 24.60 0.85
CA LEU A 455 14.62 23.42 -0.02
C LEU A 455 14.35 22.09 0.70
N VAL A 456 14.60 22.02 2.01
CA VAL A 456 14.42 20.81 2.83
C VAL A 456 13.05 20.72 3.48
N ASP A 457 12.47 21.85 3.88
CA ASP A 457 11.14 21.88 4.50
C ASP A 457 10.00 21.75 3.47
N GLU A 458 10.29 21.87 2.18
CA GLU A 458 9.35 21.65 1.08
C GLU A 458 9.41 20.20 0.59
N PRO A 459 8.28 19.60 0.15
CA PRO A 459 8.29 18.28 -0.48
C PRO A 459 9.30 18.20 -1.63
N ILE A 460 10.11 17.14 -1.69
CA ILE A 460 11.23 17.00 -2.64
C ILE A 460 10.85 17.30 -4.10
N LEU A 461 9.65 16.90 -4.54
CA LEU A 461 9.16 17.17 -5.90
C LEU A 461 9.03 18.68 -6.17
N ASN A 462 8.60 19.47 -5.18
CA ASN A 462 8.51 20.92 -5.27
C ASN A 462 9.91 21.56 -5.32
N THR A 463 10.86 20.99 -4.59
CA THR A 463 12.26 21.41 -4.55
C THR A 463 12.96 21.16 -5.88
N LEU A 464 12.73 20.00 -6.50
CA LEU A 464 13.26 19.65 -7.83
C LEU A 464 12.69 20.56 -8.93
N VAL A 465 11.40 20.91 -8.85
CA VAL A 465 10.81 21.91 -9.76
C VAL A 465 11.48 23.26 -9.60
N LEU A 466 11.69 23.71 -8.37
CA LEU A 466 12.29 25.00 -8.09
C LEU A 466 13.74 25.06 -8.61
N ILE A 467 14.52 24.00 -8.42
CA ILE A 467 15.89 23.89 -8.97
C ILE A 467 15.84 23.91 -10.49
N ARG A 468 14.95 23.13 -11.10
CA ARG A 468 14.77 23.12 -12.55
C ARG A 468 14.42 24.50 -13.10
N GLU A 469 13.44 25.20 -12.52
CA GLU A 469 13.02 26.55 -12.96
C GLU A 469 14.10 27.61 -12.72
N ALA A 470 14.89 27.47 -11.65
CA ALA A 470 16.04 28.32 -11.37
C ALA A 470 17.14 28.11 -12.44
N THR A 471 17.45 26.86 -12.74
CA THR A 471 18.41 26.47 -13.78
C THR A 471 17.92 26.91 -15.17
N GLU A 472 16.67 26.64 -15.56
CA GLU A 472 16.08 27.09 -16.83
C GLU A 472 16.10 28.61 -16.99
N SER A 473 15.75 29.37 -15.95
CA SER A 473 15.79 30.83 -16.00
C SER A 473 17.20 31.37 -16.26
N TYR A 474 18.24 30.63 -15.84
CA TYR A 474 19.64 31.02 -16.02
C TYR A 474 20.21 30.56 -17.36
N LEU A 475 19.78 29.39 -17.85
CA LEU A 475 20.12 28.92 -19.20
C LEU A 475 19.67 29.91 -20.29
N ASN A 476 18.52 30.55 -20.05
CA ASN A 476 17.95 31.59 -20.90
C ASN A 476 18.54 33.00 -20.68
N ALA A 477 19.45 33.18 -19.72
CA ALA A 477 20.14 34.45 -19.48
C ALA A 477 21.44 34.56 -20.31
N SER A 478 21.91 35.80 -20.54
CA SER A 478 23.14 36.10 -21.29
C SER A 478 24.42 35.84 -20.47
N LEU A 479 24.60 34.61 -19.99
CA LEU A 479 25.81 34.16 -19.28
C LEU A 479 26.81 33.54 -20.25
N SER A 480 28.09 33.54 -19.86
CA SER A 480 29.12 32.80 -20.59
C SER A 480 28.90 31.29 -20.49
N HIS A 481 29.48 30.56 -21.43
CA HIS A 481 29.31 29.12 -21.54
C HIS A 481 29.82 28.37 -20.29
N ASP A 482 31.02 28.72 -19.83
CA ASP A 482 31.63 28.12 -18.63
C ASP A 482 30.77 28.38 -17.39
N GLU A 483 30.19 29.58 -17.26
CA GLU A 483 29.26 29.89 -16.17
C GLU A 483 28.00 29.01 -16.24
N LYS A 484 27.50 28.67 -17.43
CA LYS A 484 26.33 27.78 -17.57
C LYS A 484 26.64 26.34 -17.16
N ILE A 485 27.83 25.82 -17.52
CA ILE A 485 28.28 24.47 -17.12
C ILE A 485 28.47 24.40 -15.61
N ILE A 486 29.18 25.37 -15.04
CA ILE A 486 29.46 25.41 -13.60
C ILE A 486 28.16 25.47 -12.78
N ASN A 487 27.18 26.29 -13.22
CA ASN A 487 25.87 26.34 -12.56
C ASN A 487 25.06 25.06 -12.73
N TRP A 488 25.19 24.39 -13.88
CA TRP A 488 24.56 23.10 -14.11
C TRP A 488 25.13 22.02 -13.18
N GLU A 489 26.46 21.95 -13.04
CA GLU A 489 27.14 21.02 -12.12
C GLU A 489 26.70 21.26 -10.68
N ALA A 490 26.68 22.52 -10.22
CA ALA A 490 26.19 22.87 -8.90
C ALA A 490 24.71 22.45 -8.69
N ALA A 491 23.87 22.59 -9.71
CA ALA A 491 22.46 22.19 -9.63
C ALA A 491 22.29 20.66 -9.56
N VAL A 492 23.06 19.91 -10.33
CA VAL A 492 23.10 18.44 -10.26
C VAL A 492 23.55 17.98 -8.87
N ASP A 493 24.59 18.60 -8.32
CA ASP A 493 25.12 18.27 -6.99
C ASP A 493 24.07 18.48 -5.90
N VAL A 494 23.37 19.63 -5.93
CA VAL A 494 22.29 19.92 -4.98
C VAL A 494 21.16 18.90 -5.09
N VAL A 495 20.74 18.53 -6.32
CA VAL A 495 19.72 17.49 -6.56
C VAL A 495 20.15 16.13 -6.00
N CYS A 496 21.39 15.70 -6.29
CA CYS A 496 21.95 14.43 -5.83
C CYS A 496 21.99 14.29 -4.30
N TRP A 497 22.22 15.39 -3.57
CA TRP A 497 22.22 15.40 -2.11
C TRP A 497 20.81 15.44 -1.53
N LEU A 498 19.89 16.21 -2.12
CA LEU A 498 18.51 16.28 -1.65
C LEU A 498 17.74 14.97 -1.85
N LEU A 499 18.09 14.18 -2.87
CA LEU A 499 17.52 12.85 -3.11
C LEU A 499 17.78 11.87 -1.95
N LEU A 500 18.85 12.06 -1.18
CA LEU A 500 19.13 11.25 0.01
C LEU A 500 18.10 11.47 1.13
N LEU A 501 17.39 12.60 1.15
CA LEU A 501 16.32 12.89 2.13
C LEU A 501 15.03 12.12 1.85
N VAL A 502 14.89 11.52 0.66
CA VAL A 502 13.73 10.70 0.28
C VAL A 502 13.83 9.29 0.85
N VAL A 503 15.03 8.88 1.27
CA VAL A 503 15.27 7.60 1.92
C VAL A 503 14.99 7.77 3.42
N ASP A 504 14.13 6.90 3.97
CA ASP A 504 13.79 6.86 5.40
C ASP A 504 15.06 6.88 6.27
N GLU A 505 15.15 7.81 7.24
CA GLU A 505 16.34 8.02 8.06
C GLU A 505 16.70 6.76 8.87
N ASP A 506 15.72 6.04 9.42
CA ASP A 506 15.95 4.80 10.15
C ASP A 506 16.37 3.67 9.21
N GLU A 507 15.85 3.64 7.98
CA GLU A 507 16.22 2.68 6.95
C GLU A 507 17.62 2.96 6.38
N ALA A 508 17.98 4.22 6.14
CA ALA A 508 19.32 4.65 5.73
C ALA A 508 20.35 4.41 6.84
N LEU A 509 19.98 4.61 8.12
CA LEU A 509 20.85 4.30 9.26
C LEU A 509 20.98 2.78 9.48
N ARG A 510 19.92 2.00 9.23
CA ARG A 510 19.94 0.53 9.29
C ARG A 510 20.78 -0.06 8.17
N LEU A 511 20.61 0.42 6.94
CA LEU A 511 21.39 0.04 5.76
C LEU A 511 22.85 0.42 5.96
N SER A 512 23.15 1.68 6.32
CA SER A 512 24.53 2.09 6.61
C SER A 512 25.18 1.25 7.71
N LYS A 513 24.47 0.90 8.80
CA LYS A 513 25.00 -0.02 9.83
C LYS A 513 25.28 -1.44 9.31
N GLN A 514 24.52 -1.93 8.33
CA GLN A 514 24.83 -3.19 7.65
C GLN A 514 26.06 -3.07 6.72
N PHE A 515 26.37 -1.86 6.24
CA PHE A 515 27.53 -1.58 5.39
C PHE A 515 28.77 -1.07 6.15
N ILE A 516 28.67 -0.66 7.42
CA ILE A 516 29.80 -0.14 8.23
C ILE A 516 30.95 -1.16 8.39
N ASN A 517 30.69 -2.45 8.20
CA ASN A 517 31.74 -3.49 8.24
C ASN A 517 32.49 -3.71 6.90
N LYS A 518 32.14 -2.99 5.82
CA LYS A 518 32.93 -2.95 4.58
C LYS A 518 32.85 -1.53 4.03
N SER A 519 33.98 -0.83 3.98
CA SER A 519 34.23 0.57 3.58
C SER A 519 33.41 1.18 2.41
N SER A 520 32.08 1.15 2.46
CA SER A 520 31.19 1.53 1.36
C SER A 520 30.26 2.62 1.86
N ALA A 521 30.43 3.83 1.33
CA ALA A 521 29.53 4.95 1.57
C ALA A 521 28.11 4.61 1.05
N LEU A 522 27.07 5.16 1.71
CA LEU A 522 25.69 5.08 1.23
C LEU A 522 25.63 5.67 -0.19
N GLN A 523 25.12 4.89 -1.16
CA GLN A 523 25.07 5.21 -2.58
C GLN A 523 23.63 5.17 -3.10
N ILE A 524 23.18 6.22 -3.78
CA ILE A 524 21.90 6.26 -4.53
C ILE A 524 22.21 6.32 -6.01
N GLU A 525 21.63 5.43 -6.81
CA GLU A 525 21.76 5.38 -8.27
C GLU A 525 20.38 5.53 -8.93
N LEU A 526 20.25 6.45 -9.89
CA LEU A 526 19.00 6.76 -10.58
C LEU A 526 19.18 6.62 -12.10
N PRO A 527 18.47 5.68 -12.74
CA PRO A 527 18.50 5.55 -14.19
C PRO A 527 17.69 6.66 -14.83
N VAL A 528 18.23 7.26 -15.88
CA VAL A 528 17.68 8.44 -16.55
C VAL A 528 17.86 8.35 -18.05
N SER A 529 16.79 8.65 -18.78
CA SER A 529 16.79 8.58 -20.23
C SER A 529 17.51 9.78 -20.86
N THR A 530 18.42 9.52 -21.78
CA THR A 530 19.16 10.54 -22.53
C THR A 530 19.16 10.21 -24.02
N GLU A 531 19.57 11.15 -24.88
CA GLU A 531 19.72 10.88 -26.32
C GLU A 531 20.74 9.78 -26.65
N GLY A 532 21.62 9.43 -25.70
CA GLY A 532 22.56 8.31 -25.80
C GLY A 532 22.05 6.98 -25.23
N GLY A 533 20.82 6.93 -24.72
CA GLY A 533 20.25 5.80 -23.99
C GLY A 533 20.07 6.09 -22.50
N VAL A 534 19.83 5.04 -21.70
CA VAL A 534 19.63 5.16 -20.25
C VAL A 534 20.99 5.30 -19.55
N GLN A 535 21.19 6.41 -18.85
CA GLN A 535 22.36 6.70 -18.00
C GLN A 535 22.01 6.48 -16.53
N ILE A 536 23.00 6.30 -15.66
CA ILE A 536 22.77 6.15 -14.21
C ILE A 536 23.43 7.32 -13.49
N ILE A 537 22.65 8.11 -12.76
CA ILE A 537 23.12 9.17 -11.87
C ILE A 537 23.38 8.57 -10.51
N SER A 538 24.63 8.66 -10.03
CA SER A 538 25.02 8.13 -8.73
C SER A 538 25.40 9.24 -7.76
N SER A 539 24.94 9.15 -6.51
CA SER A 539 25.35 10.00 -5.38
C SER A 539 25.88 9.13 -4.25
N ARG A 540 27.00 9.52 -3.62
CA ARG A 540 27.53 8.84 -2.42
C ARG A 540 27.76 9.84 -1.28
N VAL A 541 27.47 9.42 -0.05
CA VAL A 541 27.80 10.22 1.14
C VAL A 541 29.32 10.41 1.22
N GLY A 542 29.80 11.61 0.89
CA GLY A 542 31.20 12.00 0.96
C GLY A 542 31.99 11.99 -0.37
N GLN A 543 31.35 11.76 -1.52
CA GLN A 543 31.98 11.95 -2.84
C GLN A 543 31.44 13.20 -3.58
N SER A 544 32.29 13.79 -4.42
CA SER A 544 31.87 14.75 -5.46
C SER A 544 31.08 14.02 -6.55
N ALA A 545 30.10 14.69 -7.17
CA ALA A 545 29.28 14.04 -8.18
C ALA A 545 30.04 13.73 -9.47
N VAL A 546 29.41 12.91 -10.32
CA VAL A 546 29.98 12.41 -11.57
C VAL A 546 30.13 13.53 -12.60
N SER A 547 31.37 13.77 -13.05
CA SER A 547 31.66 14.63 -14.21
C SER A 547 31.30 13.91 -15.50
N LEU A 548 30.54 14.60 -16.35
CA LEU A 548 29.97 14.11 -17.60
C LEU A 548 30.51 14.99 -18.74
N ASP A 549 31.40 14.44 -19.56
CA ASP A 549 32.11 15.15 -20.63
C ASP A 549 31.52 14.79 -22.02
N TYR A 550 31.58 15.68 -23.01
CA TYR A 550 30.99 15.43 -24.34
C TYR A 550 32.07 15.34 -25.42
N ASN A 551 32.13 14.18 -26.10
CA ASN A 551 33.01 13.99 -27.24
C ASN A 551 32.35 14.54 -28.50
N THR A 552 32.90 15.67 -28.93
CA THR A 552 32.46 16.46 -30.08
C THR A 552 32.56 15.72 -31.41
N GLU A 553 33.53 14.82 -31.60
CA GLU A 553 33.67 14.05 -32.84
C GLU A 553 32.61 12.95 -32.99
N LYS A 554 32.32 12.24 -31.90
CA LYS A 554 31.34 11.14 -31.90
C LYS A 554 29.92 11.61 -31.61
N LYS A 555 29.76 12.89 -31.26
CA LYS A 555 28.50 13.46 -30.76
C LYS A 555 27.92 12.63 -29.61
N ALA A 556 28.77 12.23 -28.67
CA ALA A 556 28.41 11.33 -27.59
C ALA A 556 28.99 11.80 -26.27
N ILE A 557 28.21 11.70 -25.19
CA ILE A 557 28.70 11.94 -23.83
C ILE A 557 29.66 10.81 -23.46
N ILE A 558 30.92 11.14 -23.16
CA ILE A 558 31.92 10.19 -22.70
C ILE A 558 32.18 10.40 -21.21
N TYR A 559 32.08 9.32 -20.46
CA TYR A 559 32.41 9.26 -19.05
C TYR A 559 33.93 9.19 -18.86
N GLN A 560 34.53 10.13 -18.12
CA GLN A 560 35.92 10.00 -17.67
C GLN A 560 36.00 9.15 -16.39
N GLY A 561 35.68 7.86 -16.54
CA GLY A 561 35.90 6.83 -15.55
C GLY A 561 35.72 5.48 -16.23
N GLN A 562 36.75 4.66 -16.36
CA GLN A 562 36.53 3.34 -16.97
C GLN A 562 35.70 2.47 -16.02
N MET A 563 34.52 2.00 -16.43
CA MET A 563 34.09 0.67 -16.01
C MET A 563 34.72 -0.31 -16.99
N GLU A 564 35.73 -1.05 -16.52
CA GLU A 564 36.36 -2.12 -17.27
C GLU A 564 35.31 -3.14 -17.73
N SER A 565 35.36 -3.51 -19.01
CA SER A 565 34.61 -4.64 -19.52
C SER A 565 35.15 -5.91 -18.89
N LEU A 566 34.31 -6.66 -18.19
CA LEU A 566 34.56 -8.08 -17.95
C LEU A 566 33.96 -8.86 -19.12
N SER A 567 34.80 -9.17 -20.09
CA SER A 567 34.52 -10.22 -21.08
C SER A 567 34.94 -11.59 -20.56
N GLU A 568 34.27 -12.62 -21.10
CA GLU A 568 34.53 -14.07 -20.99
C GLU A 568 33.99 -14.62 -19.65
N ASP A 569 32.93 -15.45 -19.63
CA ASP A 569 32.89 -16.83 -20.16
C ASP A 569 31.46 -17.31 -20.56
N GLY A 570 31.30 -17.94 -21.72
CA GLY A 570 30.70 -19.30 -21.73
C GLY A 570 29.23 -19.61 -22.13
N PHE A 571 28.42 -18.74 -22.76
CA PHE A 571 27.09 -19.18 -23.27
C PHE A 571 26.94 -19.03 -24.79
N THR A 572 26.80 -20.14 -25.51
CA THR A 572 26.38 -20.14 -26.91
C THR A 572 24.91 -19.73 -27.02
N THR A 573 24.63 -18.67 -27.77
CA THR A 573 23.34 -17.96 -27.90
C THR A 573 22.10 -18.80 -28.25
N GLY A 574 22.24 -20.05 -28.69
CA GLY A 574 21.14 -20.91 -29.13
C GLY A 574 20.18 -21.36 -28.02
N ASP A 575 20.69 -21.89 -26.91
CA ASP A 575 19.87 -22.45 -25.84
C ASP A 575 19.15 -21.37 -25.01
N THR A 576 19.83 -20.24 -24.79
CA THR A 576 19.26 -19.09 -24.06
C THR A 576 18.13 -18.42 -24.85
N LEU A 577 18.25 -18.33 -26.18
CA LEU A 577 17.20 -17.81 -27.05
C LEU A 577 15.95 -18.69 -27.00
N TYR A 578 16.12 -20.00 -27.08
CA TYR A 578 15.01 -20.96 -26.96
C TYR A 578 14.34 -20.89 -25.59
N ALA A 579 15.12 -20.86 -24.51
CA ALA A 579 14.59 -20.79 -23.15
C ALA A 579 13.75 -19.51 -22.90
N ILE A 580 14.24 -18.35 -23.35
CA ILE A 580 13.52 -17.09 -23.23
C ILE A 580 12.26 -17.10 -24.12
N THR A 581 12.35 -17.62 -25.35
CA THR A 581 11.19 -17.73 -26.25
C THR A 581 10.13 -18.66 -25.67
N LYS A 582 10.53 -19.81 -25.10
CA LYS A 582 9.64 -20.75 -24.38
C LYS A 582 8.94 -20.09 -23.20
N LEU A 583 9.64 -19.24 -22.45
CA LEU A 583 9.07 -18.50 -21.33
C LEU A 583 8.02 -17.48 -21.82
N ILE A 584 8.33 -16.70 -22.86
CA ILE A 584 7.37 -15.76 -23.47
C ILE A 584 6.16 -16.51 -24.03
N TRP A 585 6.35 -17.67 -24.64
CA TRP A 585 5.26 -18.51 -25.15
C TRP A 585 4.33 -19.01 -24.06
N THR A 586 4.89 -19.56 -22.98
CA THR A 586 4.12 -20.05 -21.82
C THR A 586 3.24 -18.95 -21.23
N ILE A 587 3.78 -17.73 -21.13
CA ILE A 587 3.04 -16.57 -20.60
C ILE A 587 2.00 -16.04 -21.60
N SER A 588 2.30 -16.14 -22.89
CA SER A 588 1.41 -15.69 -23.95
C SER A 588 0.18 -16.61 -24.12
N TYR A 589 0.34 -17.89 -23.80
CA TYR A 589 -0.64 -18.98 -23.93
C TYR A 589 -0.71 -19.84 -22.66
N PRO A 590 -1.11 -19.28 -21.50
CA PRO A 590 -1.11 -19.98 -20.20
C PRO A 590 -2.06 -21.18 -20.16
N GLU A 591 -3.01 -21.26 -21.09
CA GLU A 591 -3.94 -22.38 -21.27
C GLU A 591 -3.34 -23.64 -21.92
N GLN A 592 -2.14 -23.56 -22.51
CA GLN A 592 -1.48 -24.71 -23.16
C GLN A 592 -0.70 -25.56 -22.15
N LYS A 593 -0.73 -26.89 -22.31
CA LYS A 593 0.08 -27.79 -21.47
C LYS A 593 1.53 -27.76 -21.94
N GLU A 594 2.47 -28.03 -21.03
CA GLU A 594 3.91 -27.98 -21.34
C GLU A 594 4.31 -28.92 -22.50
N ALA A 595 3.62 -30.06 -22.65
CA ALA A 595 3.84 -30.99 -23.76
C ALA A 595 3.49 -30.42 -25.14
N ASP A 596 2.70 -29.34 -25.19
CA ASP A 596 2.23 -28.70 -26.42
C ASP A 596 3.12 -27.52 -26.84
N ILE A 597 4.13 -27.16 -26.04
CA ILE A 597 5.09 -26.11 -26.38
C ILE A 597 6.05 -26.64 -27.47
N PRO A 598 6.29 -25.88 -28.56
CA PRO A 598 7.23 -26.30 -29.61
C PRO A 598 8.60 -26.61 -29.03
N ARG A 599 9.16 -27.79 -29.39
CA ARG A 599 10.54 -28.16 -29.02
C ARG A 599 11.60 -27.31 -29.70
N ASP A 600 11.24 -26.73 -30.84
CA ASP A 600 11.95 -25.68 -31.57
C ASP A 600 10.90 -24.72 -32.14
N PHE A 601 11.16 -23.42 -32.09
CA PHE A 601 10.21 -22.42 -32.59
C PHE A 601 10.35 -22.24 -34.11
N SER A 602 9.30 -22.59 -34.84
CA SER A 602 9.24 -22.31 -36.29
C SER A 602 8.90 -20.84 -36.55
N GLN A 603 9.11 -20.38 -37.79
CA GLN A 603 8.69 -19.04 -38.21
C GLN A 603 7.18 -18.80 -38.03
N ASN A 604 6.36 -19.84 -38.14
CA ASN A 604 4.93 -19.74 -37.88
C ASN A 604 4.61 -19.53 -36.39
N ASP A 605 5.46 -20.05 -35.49
CA ASP A 605 5.28 -19.89 -34.06
C ASP A 605 5.71 -18.47 -33.63
N TYR A 606 6.82 -17.95 -34.15
CA TYR A 606 7.16 -16.53 -33.95
C TYR A 606 6.08 -15.57 -34.48
N ALA A 607 5.47 -15.88 -35.64
CA ALA A 607 4.36 -15.09 -36.16
C ALA A 607 3.13 -15.09 -35.22
N LYS A 608 2.79 -16.24 -34.62
CA LYS A 608 1.72 -16.32 -33.61
C LYS A 608 2.05 -15.51 -32.37
N LEU A 609 3.30 -15.62 -31.87
CA LEU A 609 3.75 -14.89 -30.70
C LEU A 609 3.70 -13.38 -30.95
N ASN A 610 4.18 -12.90 -32.10
CA ASN A 610 4.09 -11.49 -32.49
C ASN A 610 2.65 -11.00 -32.63
N ALA A 611 1.76 -11.79 -33.23
CA ALA A 611 0.34 -11.45 -33.30
C ALA A 611 -0.28 -11.33 -31.91
N ARG A 612 0.12 -12.19 -30.96
CA ARG A 612 -0.33 -12.15 -29.56
C ARG A 612 0.24 -10.96 -28.80
N ILE A 613 1.53 -10.65 -28.97
CA ILE A 613 2.20 -9.48 -28.41
C ILE A 613 1.53 -8.21 -28.91
N LYS A 614 1.27 -8.12 -30.23
CA LYS A 614 0.58 -7.00 -30.85
C LYS A 614 -0.86 -6.87 -30.37
N TYR A 615 -1.63 -7.96 -30.34
CA TYR A 615 -3.00 -7.96 -29.81
C TYR A 615 -3.05 -7.48 -28.35
N ARG A 616 -2.12 -7.91 -27.51
CA ARG A 616 -2.02 -7.47 -26.12
C ARG A 616 -1.59 -6.00 -26.01
N LYS A 617 -0.67 -5.55 -26.85
CA LYS A 617 -0.29 -4.13 -26.99
C LYS A 617 -1.50 -3.27 -27.39
N ASP A 618 -2.30 -3.72 -28.35
CA ASP A 618 -3.51 -3.03 -28.80
C ASP A 618 -4.58 -2.95 -27.69
N LEU A 619 -4.61 -3.95 -26.79
CA LEU A 619 -5.45 -3.95 -25.57
C LEU A 619 -4.84 -3.19 -24.38
N ARG A 620 -3.62 -2.63 -24.52
CA ARG A 620 -2.83 -2.03 -23.43
C ARG A 620 -2.61 -2.98 -22.24
N GLN A 621 -2.41 -4.26 -22.51
CA GLN A 621 -2.09 -5.27 -21.51
C GLN A 621 -0.61 -5.64 -21.56
N SER A 622 0.15 -5.13 -20.59
CA SER A 622 1.56 -5.43 -20.42
C SER A 622 1.76 -6.71 -19.60
N HIS A 623 2.69 -7.57 -20.00
CA HIS A 623 3.11 -8.74 -19.22
C HIS A 623 4.57 -8.57 -18.87
N TYR A 624 4.96 -8.93 -17.65
CA TYR A 624 6.32 -8.73 -17.14
C TYR A 624 7.00 -10.08 -17.02
N ILE A 625 8.20 -10.20 -17.55
CA ILE A 625 8.97 -11.45 -17.53
C ILE A 625 10.22 -11.24 -16.71
N SER A 626 10.25 -11.82 -15.53
CA SER A 626 11.46 -11.94 -14.76
C SER A 626 12.43 -12.88 -15.46
N LEU A 627 13.66 -12.43 -15.72
CA LEU A 627 14.76 -13.31 -16.06
C LEU A 627 15.74 -13.33 -14.88
N PRO A 628 15.95 -14.49 -14.24
CA PRO A 628 16.88 -14.58 -13.13
C PRO A 628 18.31 -14.33 -13.62
N ILE A 629 19.09 -13.62 -12.80
CA ILE A 629 20.54 -13.52 -12.96
C ILE A 629 21.12 -14.94 -12.76
N ASN A 630 22.07 -15.34 -13.60
CA ASN A 630 22.69 -16.65 -13.45
C ASN A 630 23.56 -16.72 -12.17
N GLU A 631 24.02 -17.93 -11.82
CA GLU A 631 24.82 -18.17 -10.61
C GLU A 631 26.13 -17.35 -10.55
N THR A 632 26.60 -16.83 -11.69
CA THR A 632 27.80 -16.00 -11.79
C THR A 632 27.53 -14.50 -11.67
N GLY A 633 26.28 -14.09 -11.41
CA GLY A 633 25.91 -12.69 -11.29
C GLY A 633 25.77 -11.97 -12.63
N GLN A 634 25.83 -12.69 -13.75
CA GLN A 634 25.72 -12.15 -15.09
C GLN A 634 24.27 -12.17 -15.61
N HIS A 635 23.92 -11.11 -16.32
CA HIS A 635 22.60 -10.96 -16.90
C HIS A 635 22.44 -11.84 -18.16
N PRO A 636 21.39 -12.67 -18.28
CA PRO A 636 21.26 -13.63 -19.39
C PRO A 636 21.02 -12.96 -20.77
N ILE A 637 20.49 -11.72 -20.78
CA ILE A 637 20.35 -10.91 -22.01
C ILE A 637 21.68 -10.19 -22.32
N THR A 638 22.50 -10.78 -23.18
CA THR A 638 23.66 -10.11 -23.80
C THR A 638 23.22 -9.19 -24.94
N ARG A 639 24.13 -8.33 -25.42
CA ARG A 639 23.87 -7.45 -26.58
C ARG A 639 23.63 -8.26 -27.86
N GLU A 640 24.36 -9.36 -28.04
CA GLU A 640 24.19 -10.27 -29.17
C GLU A 640 22.81 -10.93 -29.12
N LEU A 641 22.38 -11.39 -27.94
CA LEU A 641 21.09 -12.05 -27.75
C LEU A 641 19.91 -11.08 -27.90
N SER A 642 20.02 -9.85 -27.40
CA SER A 642 18.97 -8.83 -27.58
C SER A 642 18.83 -8.43 -29.05
N THR A 643 19.94 -8.29 -29.77
CA THR A 643 19.94 -8.03 -31.21
C THR A 643 19.26 -9.17 -31.98
N GLN A 644 19.48 -10.41 -31.57
CA GLN A 644 18.86 -11.59 -32.18
C GLN A 644 17.35 -11.68 -31.85
N LEU A 645 16.95 -11.52 -30.58
CA LEU A 645 15.55 -11.54 -30.13
C LEU A 645 14.69 -10.48 -30.82
N LEU A 646 15.23 -9.27 -30.99
CA LEU A 646 14.56 -8.13 -31.62
C LEU A 646 14.68 -8.14 -33.15
N GLY A 647 15.31 -9.16 -33.72
CA GLY A 647 15.45 -9.34 -35.15
C GLY A 647 14.08 -9.50 -35.84
N LYS A 648 14.01 -9.09 -37.11
CA LYS A 648 12.77 -9.14 -37.92
C LYS A 648 12.16 -10.54 -38.03
N ASP A 649 13.00 -11.58 -37.95
CA ASP A 649 12.60 -12.98 -38.07
C ASP A 649 12.24 -13.62 -36.71
N TYR A 650 12.23 -12.83 -35.62
CA TYR A 650 11.96 -13.27 -34.25
C TYR A 650 10.85 -12.41 -33.62
N LEU A 651 11.16 -11.55 -32.64
CA LEU A 651 10.18 -10.78 -31.86
C LEU A 651 10.45 -9.26 -31.95
N PRO A 652 10.30 -8.64 -33.13
CA PRO A 652 10.67 -7.24 -33.34
C PRO A 652 9.81 -6.23 -32.55
N ASP A 653 8.61 -6.65 -32.11
CA ASP A 653 7.71 -5.82 -31.31
C ASP A 653 7.98 -5.92 -29.79
N LEU A 654 8.93 -6.77 -29.37
CA LEU A 654 9.37 -6.90 -28.00
C LEU A 654 10.16 -5.65 -27.55
N LYS A 655 10.03 -5.27 -26.28
CA LYS A 655 10.85 -4.23 -25.65
C LYS A 655 11.65 -4.83 -24.51
N ILE A 656 12.91 -4.41 -24.40
CA ILE A 656 13.88 -4.93 -23.44
C ILE A 656 14.32 -3.76 -22.58
N PHE A 657 14.07 -3.82 -21.27
CA PHE A 657 14.46 -2.81 -20.30
C PHE A 657 15.47 -3.45 -19.35
N TYR A 658 16.59 -2.78 -19.11
CA TYR A 658 17.59 -3.24 -18.15
C TYR A 658 17.31 -2.55 -16.81
N TYR A 659 16.92 -3.33 -15.80
CA TYR A 659 16.61 -2.84 -14.47
C TYR A 659 17.49 -3.56 -13.45
N GLY A 660 18.24 -2.82 -12.63
CA GLY A 660 19.16 -3.35 -11.64
C GLY A 660 18.68 -3.05 -10.23
N VAL A 661 18.08 -4.04 -9.56
CA VAL A 661 17.85 -4.03 -8.11
C VAL A 661 18.55 -5.24 -7.51
N LEU A 662 19.61 -5.00 -6.74
CA LEU A 662 20.21 -5.97 -5.83
C LEU A 662 19.61 -5.63 -4.45
N GLN A 663 18.71 -6.37 -3.82
CA GLN A 663 18.53 -7.81 -3.74
C GLN A 663 17.03 -8.11 -3.50
N SER A 664 16.33 -8.55 -4.54
CA SER A 664 15.19 -9.50 -4.53
C SER A 664 14.34 -9.32 -5.79
N GLY A 665 14.97 -9.57 -6.94
CA GLY A 665 14.27 -10.01 -8.14
C GLY A 665 13.67 -8.93 -9.06
N ASN A 666 14.28 -8.83 -10.24
CA ASN A 666 13.62 -8.87 -11.56
C ASN A 666 12.87 -7.65 -12.12
N LEU A 667 13.19 -7.24 -13.36
CA LEU A 667 12.22 -6.60 -14.26
C LEU A 667 12.60 -6.69 -15.76
N PHE A 668 11.73 -7.26 -16.60
CA PHE A 668 11.58 -6.90 -18.02
C PHE A 668 10.14 -6.46 -18.29
N VAL A 669 9.97 -5.37 -19.04
CA VAL A 669 8.67 -4.70 -19.31
C VAL A 669 8.24 -4.88 -20.77
N PHE A 670 6.94 -5.12 -20.98
CA PHE A 670 6.25 -4.91 -22.25
C PHE A 670 5.39 -3.62 -22.17
N GLY A 671 5.40 -2.77 -23.20
CA GLY A 671 4.30 -1.85 -23.58
C GLY A 671 3.98 -0.62 -22.70
N ASP A 672 3.85 0.54 -23.37
CA ASP A 672 3.44 1.84 -22.80
C ASP A 672 1.98 1.88 -22.33
N GLY A 673 1.75 2.41 -21.12
CA GLY A 673 0.44 2.81 -20.60
C GLY A 673 0.58 3.70 -19.34
N PRO A 674 -0.34 4.66 -19.10
CA PRO A 674 -0.02 5.95 -18.48
C PRO A 674 -0.24 6.07 -16.97
N ASP A 675 -0.40 4.97 -16.23
CA ASP A 675 -0.94 5.06 -14.86
C ASP A 675 0.07 4.58 -13.80
N GLY A 676 1.36 4.89 -14.00
CA GLY A 676 2.37 4.80 -12.95
C GLY A 676 2.04 5.82 -11.86
N THR A 677 1.27 5.40 -10.86
CA THR A 677 0.79 6.27 -9.78
C THR A 677 1.96 7.04 -9.15
N GLY A 678 1.88 8.37 -9.28
CA GLY A 678 2.94 9.32 -9.05
C GLY A 678 3.57 9.27 -7.66
N THR A 679 4.85 8.91 -7.67
CA THR A 679 5.93 9.52 -6.88
C THR A 679 7.24 9.20 -7.58
N GLU A 680 7.42 7.95 -8.01
CA GLU A 680 8.63 7.51 -8.73
C GLU A 680 8.61 7.91 -10.20
N HIS A 681 7.47 7.76 -10.91
CA HIS A 681 7.35 8.21 -12.31
C HIS A 681 7.45 9.73 -12.43
N ASP A 682 6.78 10.48 -11.54
CA ASP A 682 6.87 11.95 -11.50
C ASP A 682 8.27 12.44 -11.12
N LEU A 683 8.97 11.72 -10.24
CA LEU A 683 10.35 12.01 -9.89
C LEU A 683 11.27 11.75 -11.08
N LEU A 684 11.12 10.60 -11.74
CA LEU A 684 11.87 10.23 -12.93
C LEU A 684 11.60 11.20 -14.08
N GLU A 685 10.33 11.55 -14.37
CA GLU A 685 9.97 12.53 -15.41
C GLU A 685 10.55 13.91 -15.10
N ARG A 686 10.57 14.35 -13.83
CA ARG A 686 11.16 15.65 -13.45
C ARG A 686 12.69 15.63 -13.53
N ILE A 687 13.33 14.52 -13.19
CA ILE A 687 14.78 14.34 -13.34
C ILE A 687 15.14 14.21 -14.82
N GLU A 688 14.38 13.48 -15.62
CA GLU A 688 14.52 13.39 -17.07
C GLU A 688 14.37 14.77 -17.71
N GLY A 689 13.31 15.51 -17.37
CA GLY A 689 13.12 16.88 -17.82
C GLY A 689 14.21 17.85 -17.36
N PHE A 690 14.81 17.62 -16.19
CA PHE A 690 16.00 18.35 -15.76
C PHE A 690 17.21 18.00 -16.64
N LEU A 691 17.48 16.72 -16.91
CA LEU A 691 18.62 16.28 -17.74
C LEU A 691 18.48 16.61 -19.22
N GLU A 692 17.28 16.70 -19.74
CA GLU A 692 17.00 17.25 -21.06
C GLU A 692 17.56 18.69 -21.20
N LEU A 693 17.66 19.46 -20.11
CA LEU A 693 18.29 20.78 -20.12
C LEU A 693 19.80 20.69 -20.37
N LYS A 694 20.48 19.66 -19.86
CA LYS A 694 21.88 19.38 -20.21
C LYS A 694 22.03 19.07 -21.70
N LEU A 695 21.13 18.27 -22.24
CA LEU A 695 21.12 17.97 -23.68
C LEU A 695 20.87 19.22 -24.53
N LYS A 696 20.06 20.17 -24.04
CA LYS A 696 19.89 21.49 -24.67
C LYS A 696 21.17 22.34 -24.61
N LEU A 697 21.87 22.37 -23.47
CA LEU A 697 23.18 23.03 -23.35
C LEU A 697 24.20 22.49 -24.38
N VAL A 698 24.30 21.17 -24.49
CA VAL A 698 25.20 20.49 -25.44
C VAL A 698 24.77 20.71 -26.90
N LYS A 699 23.46 20.86 -27.17
CA LYS A 699 22.97 21.22 -28.51
C LYS A 699 23.26 22.68 -28.87
N ASP A 700 23.15 23.61 -27.92
CA ASP A 700 23.50 25.01 -28.14
C ASP A 700 25.02 25.17 -28.44
N GLU A 701 25.90 24.33 -27.86
CA GLU A 701 27.33 24.24 -28.26
C GLU A 701 27.53 23.85 -29.73
N THR A 702 26.66 22.99 -30.29
CA THR A 702 26.80 22.55 -31.69
C THR A 702 26.28 23.56 -32.72
N ASN A 703 25.63 24.64 -32.26
CA ASN A 703 25.05 25.70 -33.10
C ASN A 703 25.67 27.10 -32.89
N ALA A 704 26.65 27.24 -31.99
CA ALA A 704 27.47 28.44 -31.79
C ALA A 704 28.89 28.23 -32.32
#